data_AF-A0A7R9LSG5-F1
#
_entry.id   AF-A0A7R9LSG5-F1
#
_cell.length_a   1.000
_cell.length_b   1.000
_cell.length_c   1.000
_cell.angle_alpha   90.00
_cell.angle_beta   90.00
_cell.angle_gamma   90.00
#
_symmetry.space_group_name_H-M   'P 1'
#
loop_
_entity.id
_entity.type
_entity.pdbx_description
1 polymer ?
#
loop_
_entity_poly.entity_id
_entity_poly.type
_entity_poly.pdbx_seq_one_letter_code
_entity_poly.pdbx_strand_id
1 'polypeptide(L)'
;MNSVVFAVVLCYISCRQISSVDAINSADEYKLTLIHANDLFGAFAGVNSDNSLCDLNTQDQNQCIGGAPKIVSKLTEWRTKGDRLFFVNAGNSLGGYWYRHFGSKVVTDFYKELQFDVINLGLSDYELYDVQPDSPDYYRETYDNITQFLSEVTRTSRVVSCNVDVQDKYINNFYSNVRRSERMYRSEQRRVAFIGFVKNPNPNTNTVKDSSGKRQSKSDSSFGGISIGDPIKCLQDESEELRRNGADIIIAIGSGDEELFKEIATNVPNVDIVVGSYGLTKNLSLLRERTAHSYPDMVLNDNNVNAVVVTADVYGKSIGRLTVKFDKRGNIKESEGTLIELDRHIDSDSKTAQLVNNYQRSLYVGSTKVFLDASHCMSRECNIGDLMADSMLFYRINYINETFVKSLIKYKGSPLLRQRVDENRDVIALISSESISNSIGNARSDEYFITKISLDNMFDRKEPKIQMFILDGKTIRQLLSAYIRRSDLLQVSGMKIIYDLLKPINETIIEISVKCRLCPDNSYNELMDNKLYDVLLPQNIQLDQNDHSLRVAQDMSAFHIIEQYIKENSPIKTTIDNRITIIEDLNLNTTSDGDGEYELVLSHFQYSQYHRQVLEFVGDNVYHFRVTASEPTFSSQFQIKALFLGYSNITFNIYKNNTLVQVLDHYSISVMRTQSIYDALFGVLIISLVTINYINMGCHLDLQIVKKTLKTPIGPLIGFVCQFTIMPLASYLIGWLLLDDISLRLGLFTLGCSPGGNSSNFWTLLFNGDVNLSITMTLISTVASLAMMPLWLFTLGSTLFSAGNIKIPYFNLFTSLITLTFPMFIGILIRHYRPNWAKVSHKIIKPFTIVVVIFGIAGSAILYNHIFVMFTWPIVIAGALVAISGYSLGAIISSLCGMKRPQVVAISIETAYQNGGIAFILLLLSLQQPDADIASVPCIAQLLITGQPLWLVLIGVKIWNRFHPQNNDKSVDNKNDKISEQTDKNVNNLENGCYDGPYIDKPKTDTELNASTNGTHDITKF
;
A
#
# COMPACT_ATOMS: atom_id res chain seq x y z
N MET A 1 18.71 21.60 -14.21
CA MET A 1 17.88 22.03 -15.37
C MET A 1 18.42 21.50 -16.70
N ASN A 2 19.72 21.62 -17.02
CA ASN A 2 20.26 21.20 -18.33
C ASN A 2 20.24 19.69 -18.62
N SER A 3 20.28 18.82 -17.60
CA SER A 3 20.26 17.35 -17.81
C SER A 3 18.87 16.78 -18.10
N VAL A 4 17.82 17.41 -17.57
CA VAL A 4 16.41 17.01 -17.80
C VAL A 4 16.00 17.34 -19.24
N VAL A 5 16.45 18.49 -19.76
CA VAL A 5 16.21 18.89 -21.14
C VAL A 5 16.84 17.89 -22.13
N PHE A 6 18.02 17.35 -21.83
CA PHE A 6 18.69 16.37 -22.67
C PHE A 6 17.94 15.03 -22.74
N ALA A 7 17.37 14.58 -21.62
CA ALA A 7 16.54 13.37 -21.55
C ALA A 7 15.19 13.53 -22.27
N VAL A 8 14.56 14.70 -22.15
CA VAL A 8 13.31 15.04 -22.84
C VAL A 8 13.50 15.12 -24.35
N VAL A 9 14.64 15.63 -24.83
CA VAL A 9 14.97 15.71 -26.27
C VAL A 9 15.16 14.32 -26.88
N LEU A 10 15.77 13.37 -26.17
CA LEU A 10 15.88 11.97 -26.62
C LEU A 10 14.52 11.26 -26.63
N CYS A 11 13.65 11.59 -25.68
CA CYS A 11 12.27 11.08 -25.62
C CYS A 11 11.41 11.63 -26.79
N TYR A 12 11.62 12.90 -27.18
CA TYR A 12 10.91 13.56 -28.27
C TYR A 12 11.26 12.99 -29.65
N ILE A 13 12.52 12.55 -29.84
CA ILE A 13 12.98 11.92 -31.10
C ILE A 13 12.40 10.50 -31.26
N SER A 14 12.11 9.83 -30.15
CA SER A 14 11.58 8.45 -30.13
C SER A 14 10.06 8.38 -30.38
N CYS A 15 9.32 9.44 -30.06
CA CYS A 15 7.85 9.50 -30.19
C CYS A 15 7.33 9.78 -31.62
N ARG A 16 8.20 10.04 -32.60
CA ARG A 16 7.77 10.53 -33.93
C ARG A 16 7.50 9.46 -35.00
N GLN A 17 7.41 8.18 -34.65
CA GLN A 17 7.19 7.10 -35.64
C GLN A 17 5.95 6.22 -35.44
N ILE A 18 4.98 6.59 -34.61
CA ILE A 18 3.74 5.82 -34.49
C ILE A 18 2.54 6.76 -34.58
N SER A 19 1.95 6.83 -35.76
CA SER A 19 0.62 7.40 -35.96
C SER A 19 -0.11 6.56 -36.99
N SER A 20 -1.40 6.35 -36.73
CA SER A 20 -2.40 5.56 -37.46
C SER A 20 -2.41 4.04 -37.19
N VAL A 21 -3.33 3.61 -36.32
CA VAL A 21 -4.37 2.62 -36.67
C VAL A 21 -5.60 2.97 -35.83
N ASP A 22 -6.66 3.47 -36.48
CA ASP A 22 -7.98 3.65 -35.88
C ASP A 22 -8.83 2.38 -35.97
N ALA A 23 -9.65 2.25 -34.92
CA ALA A 23 -10.92 1.55 -34.73
C ALA A 23 -11.47 0.62 -35.84
N ILE A 24 -11.70 -0.65 -35.48
CA ILE A 24 -12.75 -1.51 -36.06
C ILE A 24 -13.43 -2.33 -34.94
N ASN A 25 -14.78 -2.30 -34.95
CA ASN A 25 -15.79 -3.08 -34.22
C ASN A 25 -16.26 -2.59 -32.83
N SER A 26 -17.24 -1.67 -32.82
CA SER A 26 -18.14 -1.44 -31.67
C SER A 26 -19.61 -1.45 -32.11
N ALA A 27 -20.17 -2.63 -32.27
CA ALA A 27 -21.61 -2.84 -32.29
C ALA A 27 -21.84 -4.20 -31.62
N ASP A 28 -22.24 -4.21 -30.33
CA ASP A 28 -22.89 -5.32 -29.59
C ASP A 28 -22.52 -5.45 -28.08
N GLU A 29 -21.88 -4.46 -27.45
CA GLU A 29 -21.46 -4.56 -26.03
C GLU A 29 -22.43 -3.85 -25.07
N TYR A 30 -22.78 -4.49 -23.93
CA TYR A 30 -23.59 -3.86 -22.87
C TYR A 30 -22.68 -3.22 -21.83
N LYS A 31 -22.88 -1.92 -21.58
CA LYS A 31 -22.10 -1.13 -20.61
C LYS A 31 -22.94 -0.85 -19.37
N LEU A 32 -22.47 -1.31 -18.21
CA LEU A 32 -23.03 -1.02 -16.89
C LEU A 32 -22.15 -0.01 -16.16
N THR A 33 -22.73 1.10 -15.70
CA THR A 33 -22.05 2.05 -14.80
C THR A 33 -22.66 1.94 -13.40
N LEU A 34 -21.84 1.66 -12.41
CA LEU A 34 -22.21 1.51 -11.01
C LEU A 34 -21.45 2.56 -10.18
N ILE A 35 -22.19 3.45 -9.54
CA ILE A 35 -21.67 4.33 -8.51
C ILE A 35 -21.98 3.70 -7.17
N HIS A 36 -21.03 3.68 -6.25
CA HIS A 36 -21.28 3.16 -4.91
C HIS A 36 -20.64 4.01 -3.81
N ALA A 37 -21.32 4.00 -2.67
CA ALA A 37 -20.81 4.48 -1.39
C ALA A 37 -20.90 3.34 -0.37
N ASN A 38 -20.15 3.47 0.71
CA ASN A 38 -20.20 2.59 1.87
C ASN A 38 -19.70 3.36 3.09
N ASP A 39 -19.96 2.85 4.29
CA ASP A 39 -19.31 3.34 5.51
C ASP A 39 -19.49 4.85 5.72
N LEU A 40 -20.71 5.34 5.45
CA LEU A 40 -21.03 6.77 5.57
C LEU A 40 -21.10 7.21 7.02
N PHE A 41 -21.54 6.37 7.96
CA PHE A 41 -21.56 6.65 9.41
C PHE A 41 -22.02 8.08 9.78
N GLY A 42 -23.13 8.55 9.19
CA GLY A 42 -23.66 9.88 9.48
C GLY A 42 -22.80 11.08 9.04
N ALA A 43 -21.74 10.86 8.26
CA ALA A 43 -20.78 11.86 7.79
C ALA A 43 -21.32 12.75 6.66
N PHE A 44 -22.42 13.46 6.90
CA PHE A 44 -23.09 14.24 5.85
C PHE A 44 -22.44 15.60 5.57
N ALA A 45 -21.70 16.14 6.53
CA ALA A 45 -20.99 17.39 6.38
C ALA A 45 -19.58 17.20 5.84
N GLY A 46 -19.20 18.05 4.88
CA GLY A 46 -17.82 18.19 4.43
C GLY A 46 -16.93 18.85 5.48
N VAL A 47 -15.62 18.75 5.27
CA VAL A 47 -14.58 19.31 6.15
C VAL A 47 -13.64 20.25 5.40
N ASN A 48 -13.08 21.23 6.10
CA ASN A 48 -12.04 22.12 5.57
C ASN A 48 -10.65 21.45 5.59
N SER A 49 -9.59 22.15 5.14
CA SER A 49 -8.19 21.63 5.19
C SER A 49 -7.68 21.40 6.60
N ASP A 50 -8.21 22.11 7.58
CA ASP A 50 -7.93 21.91 8.99
C ASP A 50 -8.85 20.84 9.62
N ASN A 51 -9.59 20.12 8.77
CA ASN A 51 -10.61 19.13 9.11
C ASN A 51 -11.75 19.66 10.01
N SER A 52 -11.92 20.98 10.11
CA SER A 52 -13.10 21.56 10.75
C SER A 52 -14.35 21.32 9.91
N LEU A 53 -15.50 21.11 10.57
CA LEU A 53 -16.81 21.03 9.92
C LEU A 53 -17.07 22.30 9.10
N CYS A 54 -17.42 22.12 7.84
CA CYS A 54 -17.78 23.22 6.98
C CYS A 54 -19.11 23.86 7.36
N ASP A 55 -19.13 25.18 7.46
CA ASP A 55 -20.33 26.01 7.53
C ASP A 55 -20.77 26.49 6.14
N LEU A 56 -21.88 27.22 6.05
CA LEU A 56 -22.37 27.74 4.75
C LEU A 56 -21.35 28.63 4.04
N ASN A 57 -20.63 29.48 4.78
CA ASN A 57 -19.66 30.41 4.18
C ASN A 57 -18.49 29.66 3.53
N THR A 58 -17.95 28.65 4.22
CA THR A 58 -16.85 27.82 3.71
C THR A 58 -17.30 26.89 2.58
N GLN A 59 -18.56 26.45 2.60
CA GLN A 59 -19.17 25.72 1.49
C GLN A 59 -19.31 26.59 0.23
N ASP A 60 -19.81 27.83 0.37
CA ASP A 60 -19.95 28.78 -0.73
C ASP A 60 -18.60 29.19 -1.33
N GLN A 61 -17.54 29.18 -0.53
CA GLN A 61 -16.16 29.43 -0.97
C GLN A 61 -15.45 28.19 -1.54
N ASN A 62 -16.15 27.05 -1.67
CA ASN A 62 -15.59 25.77 -2.14
C ASN A 62 -14.35 25.29 -1.36
N GLN A 63 -14.27 25.60 -0.06
CA GLN A 63 -13.13 25.19 0.79
C GLN A 63 -13.26 23.76 1.34
N CYS A 64 -14.46 23.20 1.22
CA CYS A 64 -14.85 21.91 1.77
C CYS A 64 -14.39 20.72 0.92
N ILE A 65 -14.18 19.60 1.60
CA ILE A 65 -13.87 18.28 1.07
C ILE A 65 -14.92 17.29 1.61
N GLY A 66 -15.45 16.41 0.75
CA GLY A 66 -16.45 15.41 1.12
C GLY A 66 -17.85 15.96 1.40
N GLY A 67 -18.69 15.07 1.93
CA GLY A 67 -20.04 15.40 2.40
C GLY A 67 -21.13 15.21 1.35
N ALA A 68 -22.37 15.06 1.83
CA ALA A 68 -23.55 14.86 1.02
C ALA A 68 -23.77 15.93 -0.08
N PRO A 69 -23.52 17.24 0.16
CA PRO A 69 -23.71 18.25 -0.87
C PRO A 69 -22.89 18.03 -2.15
N LYS A 70 -21.63 17.57 -2.02
CA LYS A 70 -20.77 17.28 -3.19
C LYS A 70 -21.15 15.98 -3.88
N ILE A 71 -21.58 14.96 -3.12
CA ILE A 71 -22.10 13.71 -3.68
C ILE A 71 -23.32 14.00 -4.55
N VAL A 72 -24.31 14.74 -4.02
CA VAL A 72 -25.54 15.11 -4.75
C VAL A 72 -25.21 15.91 -6.02
N SER A 73 -24.26 16.85 -5.93
CA SER A 73 -23.79 17.63 -7.07
C SER A 73 -23.22 16.75 -8.19
N LYS A 74 -22.30 15.82 -7.88
CA LYS A 74 -21.75 14.90 -8.90
C LYS A 74 -22.75 13.92 -9.46
N LEU A 75 -23.65 13.38 -8.64
CA LEU A 75 -24.72 12.52 -9.11
C LEU A 75 -25.63 13.27 -10.09
N THR A 76 -25.96 14.53 -9.79
CA THR A 76 -26.76 15.39 -10.66
C THR A 76 -26.04 15.69 -11.98
N GLU A 77 -24.75 15.99 -11.94
CA GLU A 77 -23.92 16.18 -13.14
C GLU A 77 -23.94 14.93 -14.04
N TRP A 78 -23.75 13.74 -13.49
CA TRP A 78 -23.73 12.50 -14.29
C TRP A 78 -25.12 12.15 -14.83
N ARG A 79 -26.17 12.32 -14.01
CA ARG A 79 -27.56 12.08 -14.43
C ARG A 79 -27.96 13.03 -15.56
N THR A 80 -27.56 14.30 -15.52
CA THR A 80 -27.86 15.30 -16.57
C THR A 80 -27.08 15.08 -17.86
N LYS A 81 -25.85 14.54 -17.78
CA LYS A 81 -25.06 14.12 -18.96
C LYS A 81 -25.64 12.89 -19.69
N GLY A 82 -26.68 12.27 -19.14
CA GLY A 82 -27.34 11.10 -19.72
C GLY A 82 -26.68 9.77 -19.36
N ASP A 83 -25.77 9.75 -18.36
CA ASP A 83 -25.17 8.52 -17.86
C ASP A 83 -26.25 7.64 -17.21
N ARG A 84 -26.47 6.45 -17.78
CA ARG A 84 -27.32 5.43 -17.16
C ARG A 84 -26.54 4.70 -16.07
N LEU A 85 -26.62 5.20 -14.83
CA LEU A 85 -25.86 4.67 -13.68
C LEU A 85 -26.75 4.20 -12.53
N PHE A 86 -26.38 3.12 -11.85
CA PHE A 86 -26.96 2.79 -10.54
C PHE A 86 -26.16 3.47 -9.44
N PHE A 87 -26.82 4.02 -8.42
CA PHE A 87 -26.15 4.50 -7.21
C PHE A 87 -26.54 3.63 -6.01
N VAL A 88 -25.57 2.95 -5.42
CA VAL A 88 -25.83 1.95 -4.37
C VAL A 88 -25.04 2.23 -3.09
N ASN A 89 -25.56 1.76 -1.96
CA ASN A 89 -24.87 1.82 -0.67
C ASN A 89 -24.63 0.41 -0.12
N ALA A 90 -23.38 0.04 0.16
CA ALA A 90 -23.04 -1.29 0.68
C ALA A 90 -23.28 -1.48 2.19
N GLY A 91 -23.64 -0.42 2.90
CA GLY A 91 -24.09 -0.46 4.30
C GLY A 91 -23.25 0.39 5.24
N ASN A 92 -23.51 0.24 6.54
CA ASN A 92 -22.93 1.03 7.62
C ASN A 92 -23.30 2.53 7.49
N SER A 93 -24.61 2.74 7.45
CA SER A 93 -25.27 4.03 7.30
C SER A 93 -25.48 4.73 8.65
N LEU A 94 -25.78 3.94 9.69
CA LEU A 94 -26.12 4.35 11.04
C LEU A 94 -24.85 4.34 11.90
N GLY A 95 -24.40 5.53 12.30
CA GLY A 95 -23.25 5.71 13.15
C GLY A 95 -22.76 7.16 13.15
N GLY A 96 -21.69 7.40 13.90
CA GLY A 96 -21.12 8.73 14.08
C GLY A 96 -21.95 9.64 15.01
N TYR A 97 -21.41 10.82 15.28
CA TYR A 97 -21.98 11.74 16.26
C TYR A 97 -23.35 12.31 15.83
N TRP A 98 -23.56 12.50 14.53
CA TRP A 98 -24.83 12.97 13.96
C TRP A 98 -25.99 12.00 14.24
N TYR A 99 -25.79 10.71 13.97
CA TYR A 99 -26.77 9.68 14.25
C TYR A 99 -27.04 9.56 15.75
N ARG A 100 -25.99 9.61 16.59
CA ARG A 100 -26.14 9.57 18.05
C ARG A 100 -27.00 10.73 18.58
N HIS A 101 -26.82 11.92 18.03
CA HIS A 101 -27.53 13.11 18.50
C HIS A 101 -28.97 13.22 17.95
N PHE A 102 -29.21 12.82 16.70
CA PHE A 102 -30.51 13.00 16.02
C PHE A 102 -31.28 11.71 15.72
N GLY A 103 -30.73 10.55 16.04
CA GLY A 103 -31.28 9.24 15.68
C GLY A 103 -31.27 8.99 14.18
N SER A 104 -32.09 8.03 13.72
CA SER A 104 -32.17 7.65 12.31
C SER A 104 -32.70 8.76 11.41
N LYS A 105 -33.45 9.74 11.94
CA LYS A 105 -34.07 10.82 11.17
C LYS A 105 -33.06 11.58 10.30
N VAL A 106 -31.91 11.96 10.87
CA VAL A 106 -30.90 12.71 10.12
C VAL A 106 -30.38 11.92 8.93
N VAL A 107 -30.16 10.61 9.11
CA VAL A 107 -29.72 9.71 8.04
C VAL A 107 -30.79 9.63 6.95
N THR A 108 -32.06 9.48 7.33
CA THR A 108 -33.17 9.38 6.37
C THR A 108 -33.35 10.67 5.55
N ASP A 109 -33.15 11.85 6.16
CA ASP A 109 -33.28 13.13 5.46
C ASP A 109 -32.19 13.31 4.39
N PHE A 110 -30.94 12.93 4.70
CA PHE A 110 -29.88 12.96 3.70
C PHE A 110 -30.03 11.86 2.63
N TYR A 111 -30.57 10.69 2.99
CA TYR A 111 -30.78 9.60 2.04
C TYR A 111 -31.86 9.94 1.01
N LYS A 112 -32.84 10.77 1.38
CA LYS A 112 -33.85 11.34 0.45
C LYS A 112 -33.20 12.25 -0.60
N GLU A 113 -32.17 13.01 -0.23
CA GLU A 113 -31.43 13.86 -1.17
C GLU A 113 -30.43 13.04 -2.03
N LEU A 114 -29.76 12.04 -1.43
CA LEU A 114 -28.80 11.17 -2.12
C LEU A 114 -29.45 10.23 -3.15
N GLN A 115 -30.69 9.80 -2.91
CA GLN A 115 -31.48 8.96 -3.83
C GLN A 115 -30.74 7.70 -4.29
N PHE A 116 -30.38 6.83 -3.34
CA PHE A 116 -29.83 5.51 -3.66
C PHE A 116 -30.88 4.63 -4.35
N ASP A 117 -30.45 3.89 -5.37
CA ASP A 117 -31.25 2.87 -6.03
C ASP A 117 -31.42 1.64 -5.12
N VAL A 118 -30.30 1.17 -4.54
CA VAL A 118 -30.24 -0.01 -3.66
C VAL A 118 -29.38 0.27 -2.45
N ILE A 119 -29.83 -0.16 -1.27
CA ILE A 119 -29.12 -0.05 0.00
C ILE A 119 -29.05 -1.43 0.64
N ASN A 120 -27.86 -1.81 1.10
CA ASN A 120 -27.67 -2.93 2.01
C ASN A 120 -27.57 -2.42 3.46
N LEU A 121 -28.05 -3.20 4.42
CA LEU A 121 -27.80 -2.95 5.85
C LEU A 121 -26.48 -3.58 6.25
N GLY A 122 -25.56 -2.79 6.82
CA GLY A 122 -24.26 -3.27 7.29
C GLY A 122 -24.28 -3.72 8.75
N LEU A 123 -23.24 -4.42 9.21
CA LEU A 123 -23.16 -4.90 10.60
C LEU A 123 -23.34 -3.76 11.63
N SER A 124 -22.73 -2.59 11.41
CA SER A 124 -22.87 -1.44 12.31
C SER A 124 -24.29 -0.88 12.37
N ASP A 125 -25.11 -1.14 11.35
CA ASP A 125 -26.53 -0.73 11.35
C ASP A 125 -27.36 -1.58 12.34
N TYR A 126 -26.86 -2.76 12.71
CA TYR A 126 -27.44 -3.64 13.73
C TYR A 126 -26.77 -3.50 15.11
N GLU A 127 -25.60 -2.84 15.17
CA GLU A 127 -24.87 -2.67 16.42
C GLU A 127 -25.57 -1.66 17.35
N LEU A 128 -25.68 -2.06 18.60
CA LEU A 128 -26.33 -1.31 19.66
C LEU A 128 -25.42 -0.15 20.09
N TYR A 129 -25.73 1.08 19.66
CA TYR A 129 -25.14 2.26 20.26
C TYR A 129 -25.88 2.55 21.57
N ASP A 130 -25.33 2.02 22.67
CA ASP A 130 -25.48 2.58 24.01
C ASP A 130 -26.88 2.45 24.65
N VAL A 131 -27.13 1.34 25.33
CA VAL A 131 -28.02 1.36 26.50
C VAL A 131 -27.31 0.60 27.63
N GLN A 132 -27.56 0.93 28.89
CA GLN A 132 -27.11 0.10 30.01
C GLN A 132 -27.86 -1.25 29.95
N PRO A 133 -27.20 -2.43 30.02
CA PRO A 133 -27.88 -3.73 29.96
C PRO A 133 -28.93 -3.93 31.05
N ASP A 134 -28.86 -3.12 32.11
CA ASP A 134 -29.76 -3.17 33.25
C ASP A 134 -31.02 -2.29 33.06
N SER A 135 -31.15 -1.57 31.94
CA SER A 135 -32.37 -0.83 31.58
C SER A 135 -33.39 -1.75 30.89
N PRO A 136 -34.65 -1.84 31.37
CA PRO A 136 -35.71 -2.62 30.73
C PRO A 136 -35.97 -2.26 29.25
N ASP A 137 -35.54 -1.08 28.81
CA ASP A 137 -35.76 -0.55 27.46
C ASP A 137 -34.55 -0.75 26.51
N TYR A 138 -33.50 -1.47 26.94
CA TYR A 138 -32.21 -1.66 26.23
C TYR A 138 -32.33 -2.08 24.75
N TYR A 139 -33.19 -3.04 24.45
CA TYR A 139 -33.36 -3.52 23.08
C TYR A 139 -34.34 -2.65 22.27
N ARG A 140 -35.24 -1.94 22.96
CA ARG A 140 -36.37 -1.23 22.34
C ARG A 140 -35.93 -0.03 21.53
N GLU A 141 -35.02 0.77 22.07
CA GLU A 141 -34.54 1.99 21.41
C GLU A 141 -33.77 1.70 20.11
N THR A 142 -33.01 0.61 20.06
CA THR A 142 -32.33 0.21 18.82
C THR A 142 -33.31 -0.29 17.77
N TYR A 143 -34.32 -1.06 18.18
CA TYR A 143 -35.37 -1.47 17.26
C TYR A 143 -36.17 -0.30 16.75
N ASP A 144 -36.50 0.67 17.59
CA ASP A 144 -37.21 1.86 17.17
C ASP A 144 -36.39 2.66 16.15
N ASN A 145 -35.07 2.79 16.35
CA ASN A 145 -34.17 3.50 15.43
C ASN A 145 -34.07 2.82 14.05
N ILE A 146 -33.83 1.51 14.00
CA ILE A 146 -33.73 0.76 12.74
C ILE A 146 -35.10 0.71 12.05
N THR A 147 -36.17 0.45 12.81
CA THR A 147 -37.55 0.48 12.31
C THR A 147 -37.88 1.83 11.67
N GLN A 148 -37.54 2.93 12.34
CA GLN A 148 -37.76 4.27 11.82
C GLN A 148 -36.95 4.50 10.53
N PHE A 149 -35.66 4.11 10.52
CA PHE A 149 -34.82 4.19 9.34
C PHE A 149 -35.45 3.44 8.15
N LEU A 150 -35.81 2.19 8.35
CA LEU A 150 -36.43 1.34 7.32
C LEU A 150 -37.74 1.92 6.83
N SER A 151 -38.62 2.38 7.72
CA SER A 151 -39.94 2.91 7.37
C SER A 151 -39.89 4.12 6.42
N GLU A 152 -38.82 4.91 6.49
CA GLU A 152 -38.61 6.09 5.65
C GLU A 152 -37.83 5.74 4.37
N VAL A 153 -36.74 4.99 4.49
CA VAL A 153 -35.84 4.69 3.35
C VAL A 153 -36.46 3.73 2.35
N THR A 154 -37.27 2.77 2.79
CA THR A 154 -37.94 1.83 1.86
C THR A 154 -38.96 2.53 0.94
N ARG A 155 -39.32 3.79 1.23
CA ARG A 155 -40.18 4.60 0.35
C ARG A 155 -39.43 5.16 -0.86
N THR A 156 -38.13 5.38 -0.74
CA THR A 156 -37.30 6.01 -1.79
C THR A 156 -36.30 5.05 -2.43
N SER A 157 -35.90 4.00 -1.71
CA SER A 157 -34.82 3.10 -2.10
C SER A 157 -35.19 1.65 -1.84
N ARG A 158 -34.55 0.71 -2.56
CA ARG A 158 -34.72 -0.73 -2.34
C ARG A 158 -33.72 -1.21 -1.30
N VAL A 159 -34.21 -1.82 -0.22
CA VAL A 159 -33.35 -2.34 0.85
C VAL A 159 -33.21 -3.85 0.70
N VAL A 160 -31.96 -4.33 0.62
CA VAL A 160 -31.64 -5.74 0.43
C VAL A 160 -30.81 -6.29 1.59
N SER A 161 -31.10 -7.52 2.01
CA SER A 161 -30.30 -8.32 2.95
C SER A 161 -30.83 -9.77 2.93
N CYS A 162 -29.98 -10.72 2.55
CA CYS A 162 -30.44 -12.08 2.29
C CYS A 162 -30.28 -13.02 3.50
N ASN A 163 -29.23 -12.82 4.30
CA ASN A 163 -28.83 -13.71 5.39
C ASN A 163 -29.18 -13.17 6.78
N VAL A 164 -30.19 -12.32 6.87
CA VAL A 164 -30.69 -11.78 8.14
C VAL A 164 -32.13 -12.25 8.34
N ASP A 165 -32.34 -12.99 9.43
CA ASP A 165 -33.65 -13.48 9.85
C ASP A 165 -34.10 -12.75 11.14
N VAL A 166 -35.37 -12.38 11.19
CA VAL A 166 -35.94 -11.64 12.33
C VAL A 166 -37.03 -12.48 12.98
N GLN A 167 -36.80 -12.86 14.23
CA GLN A 167 -37.74 -13.65 15.03
C GLN A 167 -38.73 -12.79 15.83
N ASP A 168 -38.37 -11.53 16.13
CA ASP A 168 -39.23 -10.61 16.86
C ASP A 168 -40.38 -10.09 15.99
N LYS A 169 -41.62 -10.20 16.49
CA LYS A 169 -42.83 -9.83 15.74
C LYS A 169 -42.95 -8.33 15.45
N TYR A 170 -42.45 -7.47 16.33
CA TYR A 170 -42.48 -6.02 16.15
C TYR A 170 -41.53 -5.61 15.02
N ILE A 171 -40.29 -6.12 15.06
CA ILE A 171 -39.26 -5.84 14.06
C ILE A 171 -39.65 -6.43 12.70
N ASN A 172 -40.22 -7.64 12.69
CA ASN A 172 -40.59 -8.35 11.46
C ASN A 172 -41.60 -7.57 10.59
N ASN A 173 -42.48 -6.76 11.19
CA ASN A 173 -43.41 -5.92 10.44
C ASN A 173 -42.72 -4.85 9.56
N PHE A 174 -41.52 -4.42 9.96
CA PHE A 174 -40.76 -3.42 9.20
C PHE A 174 -39.70 -4.08 8.32
N TYR A 175 -39.11 -5.18 8.81
CA TYR A 175 -38.22 -6.03 8.03
C TYR A 175 -38.91 -6.74 6.87
N SER A 176 -40.24 -6.87 6.85
CA SER A 176 -40.96 -7.39 5.69
C SER A 176 -40.76 -6.56 4.41
N ASN A 177 -40.30 -5.31 4.54
CA ASN A 177 -39.96 -4.45 3.40
C ASN A 177 -38.49 -4.60 2.96
N VAL A 178 -37.66 -5.31 3.73
CA VAL A 178 -36.30 -5.71 3.36
C VAL A 178 -36.40 -6.99 2.55
N ARG A 179 -35.82 -7.00 1.35
CA ARG A 179 -35.86 -8.14 0.44
C ARG A 179 -34.54 -8.90 0.48
N ARG A 180 -34.54 -10.18 0.15
CA ARG A 180 -33.28 -10.91 -0.06
C ARG A 180 -32.53 -10.39 -1.28
N SER A 181 -33.27 -10.16 -2.36
CA SER A 181 -32.76 -9.59 -3.60
C SER A 181 -33.74 -8.61 -4.25
N GLU A 182 -33.21 -7.75 -5.13
CA GLU A 182 -34.00 -6.82 -5.95
C GLU A 182 -33.60 -6.91 -7.42
N ARG A 183 -34.58 -7.01 -8.31
CA ARG A 183 -34.37 -6.97 -9.77
C ARG A 183 -34.70 -5.58 -10.29
N MET A 184 -33.74 -4.96 -10.98
CA MET A 184 -33.92 -3.64 -11.58
C MET A 184 -33.83 -3.70 -13.10
N TYR A 185 -34.77 -3.02 -13.75
CA TYR A 185 -34.88 -2.92 -15.20
C TYR A 185 -34.76 -1.45 -15.60
N ARG A 186 -33.75 -1.09 -16.39
CA ARG A 186 -33.59 0.29 -16.89
C ARG A 186 -33.60 0.42 -18.42
N SER A 187 -33.49 -0.67 -19.19
CA SER A 187 -33.79 -0.68 -20.64
C SER A 187 -34.00 -2.11 -21.17
N GLU A 188 -34.54 -2.23 -22.39
CA GLU A 188 -34.85 -3.49 -23.11
C GLU A 188 -33.64 -4.38 -23.48
N GLN A 189 -32.48 -4.22 -22.84
CA GLN A 189 -31.24 -4.92 -23.26
C GLN A 189 -30.71 -5.95 -22.25
N ARG A 190 -30.79 -5.73 -20.92
CA ARG A 190 -30.30 -6.67 -19.88
C ARG A 190 -31.00 -6.46 -18.52
N ARG A 191 -31.11 -7.52 -17.72
CA ARG A 191 -31.74 -7.54 -16.39
C ARG A 191 -30.67 -7.61 -15.30
N VAL A 192 -30.60 -6.61 -14.43
CA VAL A 192 -29.62 -6.53 -13.32
C VAL A 192 -30.31 -6.87 -12.01
N ALA A 193 -29.71 -7.73 -11.20
CA ALA A 193 -30.20 -8.10 -9.88
C ALA A 193 -29.17 -7.76 -8.79
N PHE A 194 -29.66 -7.36 -7.63
CA PHE A 194 -28.86 -7.04 -6.45
C PHE A 194 -29.21 -7.99 -5.31
N ILE A 195 -28.22 -8.56 -4.63
CA ILE A 195 -28.40 -9.42 -3.45
C ILE A 195 -27.66 -8.80 -2.27
N GLY A 196 -28.36 -8.59 -1.15
CA GLY A 196 -27.78 -8.01 0.06
C GLY A 196 -27.12 -9.07 0.94
N PHE A 197 -26.01 -8.76 1.61
CA PHE A 197 -25.42 -9.67 2.61
C PHE A 197 -24.73 -8.95 3.77
N VAL A 198 -24.62 -9.65 4.91
CA VAL A 198 -23.97 -9.17 6.14
C VAL A 198 -23.03 -10.23 6.68
N LYS A 199 -21.80 -9.88 7.03
CA LYS A 199 -20.88 -10.83 7.66
C LYS A 199 -21.43 -11.35 9.00
N ASN A 200 -21.36 -12.67 9.20
CA ASN A 200 -21.65 -13.27 10.50
C ASN A 200 -20.45 -13.03 11.46
N PRO A 201 -20.65 -12.37 12.61
CA PRO A 201 -19.57 -12.07 13.55
C PRO A 201 -19.05 -13.30 14.32
N ASN A 202 -19.81 -14.41 14.39
CA ASN A 202 -19.44 -15.62 15.14
C ASN A 202 -19.63 -16.90 14.29
N PRO A 203 -18.72 -17.21 13.35
CA PRO A 203 -18.85 -18.37 12.46
C PRO A 203 -18.67 -19.74 13.16
N ASN A 204 -18.04 -19.79 14.35
CA ASN A 204 -17.53 -21.03 14.96
C ASN A 204 -18.37 -21.64 16.11
N THR A 205 -19.56 -21.13 16.42
CA THR A 205 -20.43 -21.74 17.45
C THR A 205 -21.19 -22.95 16.90
N ASN A 206 -20.49 -24.07 16.72
CA ASN A 206 -21.10 -25.36 16.38
C ASN A 206 -21.67 -26.08 17.61
N THR A 207 -22.98 -26.34 17.57
CA THR A 207 -23.70 -27.48 18.18
C THR A 207 -23.39 -27.87 19.63
N VAL A 208 -24.22 -27.42 20.57
CA VAL A 208 -24.45 -28.12 21.85
C VAL A 208 -25.75 -28.92 21.75
N LYS A 209 -25.67 -30.23 21.97
CA LYS A 209 -26.88 -31.06 22.18
C LYS A 209 -27.48 -30.71 23.54
N ASP A 210 -28.77 -30.40 23.57
CA ASP A 210 -29.47 -30.31 24.85
C ASP A 210 -29.61 -31.70 25.50
N SER A 211 -29.95 -31.73 26.78
CA SER A 211 -30.19 -32.95 27.55
C SER A 211 -31.43 -33.76 27.09
N SER A 212 -32.12 -33.34 26.02
CA SER A 212 -33.26 -34.03 25.42
C SER A 212 -32.96 -34.65 24.05
N GLY A 213 -31.75 -34.47 23.53
CA GLY A 213 -31.30 -35.09 22.28
C GLY A 213 -31.90 -34.48 21.00
N LYS A 214 -32.63 -33.36 21.11
CA LYS A 214 -33.11 -32.62 19.93
C LYS A 214 -32.02 -31.69 19.42
N ARG A 215 -31.72 -31.80 18.11
CA ARG A 215 -30.87 -30.82 17.40
C ARG A 215 -31.65 -29.51 17.30
N GLN A 216 -31.28 -28.52 18.11
CA GLN A 216 -31.76 -27.15 17.96
C GLN A 216 -30.61 -26.31 17.38
N SER A 217 -30.83 -25.69 16.22
CA SER A 217 -29.89 -24.71 15.67
C SER A 217 -29.91 -23.50 16.59
N LYS A 218 -28.87 -23.33 17.41
CA LYS A 218 -28.56 -22.07 18.10
C LYS A 218 -27.42 -21.39 17.32
N SER A 219 -27.58 -21.30 15.99
CA SER A 219 -26.62 -20.68 15.07
C SER A 219 -26.68 -19.15 15.05
N ASP A 220 -27.50 -18.57 15.91
CA ASP A 220 -27.97 -17.21 15.74
C ASP A 220 -27.21 -16.32 16.74
N SER A 221 -26.30 -15.48 16.22
CA SER A 221 -25.88 -14.29 16.95
C SER A 221 -27.12 -13.40 17.12
N SER A 222 -27.92 -13.68 18.15
CA SER A 222 -29.20 -13.01 18.36
C SER A 222 -28.97 -11.63 18.95
N PHE A 223 -29.00 -10.60 18.11
CA PHE A 223 -29.13 -9.21 18.57
C PHE A 223 -30.59 -8.99 18.97
N GLY A 224 -30.96 -9.50 20.16
CA GLY A 224 -32.30 -9.42 20.77
C GLY A 224 -33.48 -9.85 19.88
N GLY A 225 -33.28 -10.77 18.94
CA GLY A 225 -34.33 -11.26 18.04
C GLY A 225 -33.97 -11.19 16.56
N ILE A 226 -32.82 -10.62 16.20
CA ILE A 226 -32.24 -10.63 14.84
C ILE A 226 -31.11 -11.66 14.79
N SER A 227 -31.16 -12.60 13.85
CA SER A 227 -30.15 -13.63 13.62
C SER A 227 -29.47 -13.47 12.26
N ILE A 228 -28.14 -13.47 12.24
CA ILE A 228 -27.34 -13.34 11.00
C ILE A 228 -26.79 -14.72 10.64
N GLY A 229 -27.27 -15.27 9.54
CA GLY A 229 -26.87 -16.57 9.00
C GLY A 229 -25.61 -16.50 8.15
N ASP A 230 -25.25 -17.62 7.52
CA ASP A 230 -24.11 -17.71 6.60
C ASP A 230 -24.36 -16.92 5.30
N PRO A 231 -23.55 -15.88 5.00
CA PRO A 231 -23.72 -15.08 3.78
C PRO A 231 -23.46 -15.86 2.49
N ILE A 232 -22.51 -16.79 2.46
CA ILE A 232 -22.11 -17.50 1.23
C ILE A 232 -23.23 -18.41 0.77
N LYS A 233 -23.74 -19.23 1.69
CA LYS A 233 -24.87 -20.12 1.42
C LYS A 233 -26.08 -19.35 0.91
N CYS A 234 -26.38 -18.21 1.55
CA CYS A 234 -27.49 -17.38 1.16
C CYS A 234 -27.33 -16.77 -0.26
N LEU A 235 -26.14 -16.23 -0.55
CA LEU A 235 -25.83 -15.68 -1.87
C LEU A 235 -25.89 -16.75 -2.96
N GLN A 236 -25.46 -17.97 -2.66
CA GLN A 236 -25.51 -19.09 -3.59
C GLN A 236 -26.96 -19.48 -3.92
N ASP A 237 -27.79 -19.73 -2.91
CA ASP A 237 -29.20 -20.11 -3.09
C ASP A 237 -29.97 -19.02 -3.88
N GLU A 238 -29.80 -17.75 -3.51
CA GLU A 238 -30.51 -16.63 -4.11
C GLU A 238 -30.02 -16.31 -5.53
N SER A 239 -28.71 -16.37 -5.77
CA SER A 239 -28.14 -16.10 -7.11
C SER A 239 -28.54 -17.17 -8.13
N GLU A 240 -28.63 -18.44 -7.72
CA GLU A 240 -29.16 -19.53 -8.56
C GLU A 240 -30.64 -19.32 -8.92
N GLU A 241 -31.46 -18.88 -7.97
CA GLU A 241 -32.86 -18.55 -8.23
C GLU A 241 -33.00 -17.37 -9.20
N LEU A 242 -32.23 -16.31 -8.99
CA LEU A 242 -32.21 -15.14 -9.88
C LEU A 242 -31.78 -15.49 -11.29
N ARG A 243 -30.74 -16.33 -11.42
CA ARG A 243 -30.23 -16.79 -12.72
C ARG A 243 -31.27 -17.66 -13.44
N ARG A 244 -31.96 -18.57 -12.72
CA ARG A 244 -33.11 -19.34 -13.25
C ARG A 244 -34.26 -18.45 -13.70
N ASN A 245 -34.49 -17.36 -12.99
CA ASN A 245 -35.50 -16.35 -13.31
C ASN A 245 -35.04 -15.31 -14.36
N GLY A 246 -33.86 -15.54 -14.97
CA GLY A 246 -33.36 -14.78 -16.11
C GLY A 246 -32.52 -13.55 -15.78
N ALA A 247 -32.03 -13.36 -14.55
CA ALA A 247 -31.08 -12.27 -14.28
C ALA A 247 -29.82 -12.42 -15.14
N ASP A 248 -29.51 -11.38 -15.91
CA ASP A 248 -28.33 -11.37 -16.79
C ASP A 248 -27.06 -10.99 -16.02
N ILE A 249 -27.19 -10.09 -15.05
CA ILE A 249 -26.08 -9.58 -14.22
C ILE A 249 -26.51 -9.63 -12.75
N ILE A 250 -25.68 -10.17 -11.87
CA ILE A 250 -25.94 -10.30 -10.44
C ILE A 250 -24.85 -9.57 -9.64
N ILE A 251 -25.27 -8.65 -8.79
CA ILE A 251 -24.41 -7.80 -7.97
C ILE A 251 -24.67 -8.14 -6.50
N ALA A 252 -23.67 -8.70 -5.82
CA ALA A 252 -23.70 -8.86 -4.37
C ALA A 252 -23.29 -7.54 -3.72
N ILE A 253 -24.07 -7.05 -2.78
CA ILE A 253 -23.81 -5.79 -2.07
C ILE A 253 -23.88 -6.03 -0.57
N GLY A 254 -22.83 -5.72 0.17
CA GLY A 254 -22.78 -6.18 1.55
C GLY A 254 -21.65 -5.66 2.42
N SER A 255 -21.73 -5.97 3.71
CA SER A 255 -20.68 -5.66 4.68
C SER A 255 -19.90 -6.90 5.10
N GLY A 256 -18.58 -6.79 5.20
CA GLY A 256 -17.68 -7.91 5.47
C GLY A 256 -16.22 -7.51 5.48
N ASP A 257 -15.31 -8.48 5.45
CA ASP A 257 -13.88 -8.24 5.29
C ASP A 257 -13.39 -8.67 3.90
N GLU A 258 -12.14 -8.31 3.60
CA GLU A 258 -11.51 -8.59 2.32
C GLU A 258 -11.54 -10.09 1.97
N GLU A 259 -11.34 -10.94 2.98
CA GLU A 259 -11.38 -12.41 2.84
C GLU A 259 -12.77 -12.87 2.40
N LEU A 260 -13.84 -12.41 3.06
CA LEU A 260 -15.21 -12.75 2.69
C LEU A 260 -15.56 -12.25 1.27
N PHE A 261 -15.14 -11.05 0.86
CA PHE A 261 -15.45 -10.55 -0.48
C PHE A 261 -14.79 -11.39 -1.58
N LYS A 262 -13.53 -11.77 -1.37
CA LYS A 262 -12.80 -12.66 -2.27
C LYS A 262 -13.40 -14.07 -2.26
N GLU A 263 -13.83 -14.54 -1.10
CA GLU A 263 -14.51 -15.83 -0.97
C GLU A 263 -15.85 -15.83 -1.72
N ILE A 264 -16.67 -14.79 -1.61
CA ILE A 264 -17.92 -14.65 -2.37
C ILE A 264 -17.63 -14.65 -3.88
N ALA A 265 -16.65 -13.85 -4.31
CA ALA A 265 -16.28 -13.76 -5.72
C ALA A 265 -15.73 -15.09 -6.27
N THR A 266 -15.12 -15.92 -5.42
CA THR A 266 -14.54 -17.22 -5.81
C THR A 266 -15.57 -18.36 -5.79
N ASN A 267 -16.32 -18.45 -4.69
CA ASN A 267 -17.15 -19.61 -4.34
C ASN A 267 -18.63 -19.46 -4.75
N VAL A 268 -19.09 -18.26 -5.12
CA VAL A 268 -20.47 -18.01 -5.56
C VAL A 268 -20.48 -17.76 -7.08
N PRO A 269 -20.59 -18.81 -7.92
CA PRO A 269 -20.27 -18.72 -9.34
C PRO A 269 -21.22 -17.83 -10.16
N ASN A 270 -22.41 -17.56 -9.64
CA ASN A 270 -23.41 -16.71 -10.29
C ASN A 270 -23.29 -15.22 -9.92
N VAL A 271 -22.35 -14.81 -9.07
CA VAL A 271 -22.15 -13.39 -8.73
C VAL A 271 -21.10 -12.77 -9.65
N ASP A 272 -21.47 -11.67 -10.32
CA ASP A 272 -20.61 -11.00 -11.30
C ASP A 272 -19.83 -9.84 -10.66
N ILE A 273 -20.44 -9.10 -9.73
CA ILE A 273 -19.83 -7.95 -9.05
C ILE A 273 -20.10 -8.05 -7.54
N VAL A 274 -19.09 -7.82 -6.72
CA VAL A 274 -19.19 -7.68 -5.26
C VAL A 274 -18.90 -6.23 -4.88
N VAL A 275 -19.87 -5.55 -4.29
CA VAL A 275 -19.73 -4.20 -3.72
C VAL A 275 -19.66 -4.32 -2.20
N GLY A 276 -18.47 -4.14 -1.64
CA GLY A 276 -18.20 -4.37 -0.23
C GLY A 276 -18.20 -3.08 0.60
N SER A 277 -18.57 -3.23 1.86
CA SER A 277 -18.31 -2.29 2.95
C SER A 277 -17.48 -3.00 4.01
N TYR A 278 -16.28 -2.50 4.30
CA TYR A 278 -15.38 -3.15 5.26
C TYR A 278 -15.90 -3.05 6.71
N GLY A 279 -16.76 -2.07 6.97
CA GLY A 279 -17.07 -1.70 8.34
C GLY A 279 -15.83 -1.26 9.10
N LEU A 280 -15.95 -1.39 10.41
CA LEU A 280 -15.03 -0.82 11.38
C LEU A 280 -13.78 -1.70 11.62
N THR A 281 -13.21 -2.30 10.58
CA THR A 281 -11.97 -3.09 10.61
C THR A 281 -10.79 -2.29 11.22
N LYS A 282 -9.90 -3.00 11.91
CA LYS A 282 -8.86 -2.50 12.84
C LYS A 282 -7.83 -1.50 12.29
N ASN A 283 -7.93 -1.05 11.04
CA ASN A 283 -6.83 -0.36 10.38
C ASN A 283 -7.33 0.51 9.21
N LEU A 284 -7.97 1.64 9.55
CA LEU A 284 -8.58 2.56 8.58
C LEU A 284 -7.54 3.22 7.66
N SER A 285 -6.34 3.45 8.18
CA SER A 285 -5.15 3.92 7.47
C SER A 285 -4.72 2.92 6.38
N LEU A 286 -4.59 1.64 6.72
CA LEU A 286 -4.32 0.54 5.79
C LEU A 286 -5.47 0.29 4.78
N LEU A 287 -6.72 0.58 5.16
CA LEU A 287 -7.87 0.52 4.25
C LEU A 287 -7.84 1.64 3.21
N ARG A 288 -7.54 2.89 3.61
CA ARG A 288 -7.32 4.00 2.67
C ARG A 288 -6.15 3.74 1.72
N GLU A 289 -5.08 3.15 2.25
CA GLU A 289 -3.94 2.76 1.44
C GLU A 289 -4.34 1.68 0.44
N ARG A 290 -5.04 0.61 0.84
CA ARG A 290 -5.43 -0.49 -0.07
C ARG A 290 -6.51 -0.14 -1.08
N THR A 291 -7.56 0.59 -0.70
CA THR A 291 -8.67 0.94 -1.62
C THR A 291 -8.22 1.78 -2.81
N ALA A 292 -7.11 2.51 -2.67
CA ALA A 292 -6.48 3.26 -3.76
C ALA A 292 -5.67 2.40 -4.74
N HIS A 293 -5.19 1.21 -4.34
CA HIS A 293 -4.21 0.43 -5.12
C HIS A 293 -4.82 -0.67 -6.02
N SER A 294 -6.08 -1.07 -5.80
CA SER A 294 -6.69 -2.22 -6.47
C SER A 294 -8.15 -2.00 -6.91
N TYR A 295 -8.56 -0.78 -7.28
CA TYR A 295 -9.93 -0.50 -7.71
C TYR A 295 -10.07 -0.57 -9.25
N PRO A 296 -10.90 -1.46 -9.83
CA PRO A 296 -11.56 -2.60 -9.20
C PRO A 296 -10.66 -3.85 -9.09
N ASP A 297 -10.90 -4.70 -8.09
CA ASP A 297 -10.14 -5.93 -7.87
C ASP A 297 -10.78 -7.07 -8.66
N MET A 298 -9.98 -7.79 -9.45
CA MET A 298 -10.46 -8.85 -10.34
C MET A 298 -10.16 -10.21 -9.73
N VAL A 299 -11.21 -10.95 -9.40
CA VAL A 299 -11.11 -12.28 -8.78
C VAL A 299 -11.61 -13.33 -9.76
N LEU A 300 -10.83 -14.40 -9.93
CA LEU A 300 -11.24 -15.55 -10.74
C LEU A 300 -12.06 -16.51 -9.88
N ASN A 301 -13.26 -16.86 -10.32
CA ASN A 301 -14.04 -17.91 -9.69
C ASN A 301 -13.57 -19.32 -10.09
N ASP A 302 -14.02 -20.35 -9.37
CA ASP A 302 -13.67 -21.76 -9.63
C ASP A 302 -14.03 -22.25 -11.05
N ASN A 303 -14.94 -21.56 -11.74
CA ASN A 303 -15.35 -21.82 -13.12
C ASN A 303 -14.56 -20.99 -14.16
N ASN A 304 -13.50 -20.29 -13.76
CA ASN A 304 -12.73 -19.33 -14.58
C ASN A 304 -13.56 -18.16 -15.13
N VAL A 305 -14.63 -17.76 -14.44
CA VAL A 305 -15.36 -16.51 -14.73
C VAL A 305 -14.81 -15.41 -13.82
N ASN A 306 -14.52 -14.25 -14.41
CA ASN A 306 -14.05 -13.10 -13.65
C ASN A 306 -15.21 -12.45 -12.89
N ALA A 307 -15.09 -12.30 -11.58
CA ALA A 307 -15.93 -11.44 -10.75
C ALA A 307 -15.14 -10.20 -10.33
N VAL A 308 -15.84 -9.08 -10.18
CA VAL A 308 -15.24 -7.77 -9.84
C VAL A 308 -15.57 -7.42 -8.40
N VAL A 309 -14.56 -7.12 -7.58
CA VAL A 309 -14.74 -6.65 -6.19
C VAL A 309 -14.41 -5.16 -6.09
N VAL A 310 -15.32 -4.36 -5.53
CA VAL A 310 -15.13 -2.92 -5.32
C VAL A 310 -15.59 -2.47 -3.94
N THR A 311 -14.88 -1.50 -3.38
CA THR A 311 -15.17 -0.83 -2.11
C THR A 311 -14.76 0.64 -2.21
N ALA A 312 -15.51 1.56 -1.63
CA ALA A 312 -15.19 3.00 -1.61
C ALA A 312 -14.57 3.41 -0.26
N ASP A 313 -14.02 4.62 -0.20
CA ASP A 313 -13.53 5.21 1.05
C ASP A 313 -14.69 5.45 2.04
N VAL A 314 -14.33 5.71 3.30
CA VAL A 314 -15.27 5.93 4.39
C VAL A 314 -15.69 7.40 4.51
N TYR A 315 -16.77 7.66 5.26
CA TYR A 315 -17.25 9.00 5.62
C TYR A 315 -17.63 9.90 4.43
N GLY A 316 -17.87 9.33 3.26
CA GLY A 316 -18.23 10.09 2.07
C GLY A 316 -17.18 11.13 1.68
N LYS A 317 -15.88 10.83 1.86
CA LYS A 317 -14.78 11.61 1.28
C LYS A 317 -14.61 11.33 -0.22
N SER A 318 -14.91 10.09 -0.61
CA SER A 318 -14.88 9.64 -2.00
C SER A 318 -16.09 8.75 -2.30
N ILE A 319 -16.45 8.64 -3.57
CA ILE A 319 -17.45 7.69 -4.06
C ILE A 319 -16.82 6.83 -5.16
N GLY A 320 -17.14 5.54 -5.20
CA GLY A 320 -16.65 4.65 -6.25
C GLY A 320 -17.43 4.81 -7.54
N ARG A 321 -16.75 4.91 -8.68
CA ARG A 321 -17.34 4.83 -10.02
C ARG A 321 -16.75 3.65 -10.76
N LEU A 322 -17.54 2.60 -10.94
CA LEU A 322 -17.21 1.38 -11.67
C LEU A 322 -17.96 1.35 -13.01
N THR A 323 -17.28 0.96 -14.08
CA THR A 323 -17.86 0.73 -15.39
C THR A 323 -17.45 -0.66 -15.87
N VAL A 324 -18.42 -1.52 -16.15
CA VAL A 324 -18.19 -2.90 -16.59
C VAL A 324 -18.85 -3.13 -17.94
N LYS A 325 -18.09 -3.69 -18.89
CA LYS A 325 -18.59 -4.10 -20.21
C LYS A 325 -18.82 -5.60 -20.23
N PHE A 326 -20.04 -5.98 -20.59
CA PHE A 326 -20.49 -7.37 -20.68
C PHE A 326 -20.63 -7.81 -22.14
N ASP A 327 -20.28 -9.06 -22.40
CA ASP A 327 -20.48 -9.71 -23.70
C ASP A 327 -21.94 -10.18 -23.89
N LYS A 328 -22.24 -10.81 -25.05
CA LYS A 328 -23.57 -11.36 -25.34
C LYS A 328 -23.98 -12.52 -24.41
N ARG A 329 -23.04 -13.16 -23.73
CA ARG A 329 -23.28 -14.28 -22.80
C ARG A 329 -23.42 -13.82 -21.36
N GLY A 330 -23.18 -12.54 -21.06
CA GLY A 330 -23.22 -11.98 -19.72
C GLY A 330 -21.88 -12.06 -18.98
N ASN A 331 -20.77 -12.38 -19.67
CA ASN A 331 -19.44 -12.40 -19.05
C ASN A 331 -18.78 -11.03 -19.12
N ILE A 332 -17.94 -10.73 -18.13
CA ILE A 332 -17.18 -9.49 -18.04
C ILE A 332 -16.03 -9.52 -19.06
N LYS A 333 -16.04 -8.56 -19.99
CA LYS A 333 -14.98 -8.37 -20.99
C LYS A 333 -13.92 -7.38 -20.52
N GLU A 334 -14.38 -6.29 -19.92
CA GLU A 334 -13.55 -5.18 -19.46
C GLU A 334 -14.22 -4.53 -18.26
N SER A 335 -13.44 -4.16 -17.26
CA SER A 335 -13.88 -3.39 -16.11
C SER A 335 -12.90 -2.25 -15.87
N GLU A 336 -13.41 -1.02 -15.82
CA GLU A 336 -12.65 0.19 -15.52
C GLU A 336 -13.31 0.89 -14.34
N GLY A 337 -12.53 1.48 -13.45
CA GLY A 337 -13.11 2.16 -12.30
C GLY A 337 -12.13 3.10 -11.62
N THR A 338 -12.66 4.08 -10.89
CA THR A 338 -11.87 4.96 -10.05
C THR A 338 -12.67 5.40 -8.83
N LEU A 339 -11.96 5.78 -7.76
CA LEU A 339 -12.53 6.52 -6.64
C LEU A 339 -12.55 8.01 -6.99
N ILE A 340 -13.73 8.61 -6.93
CA ILE A 340 -13.92 10.04 -7.16
C ILE A 340 -13.77 10.74 -5.82
N GLU A 341 -12.63 11.39 -5.61
CA GLU A 341 -12.40 12.27 -4.46
C GLU A 341 -13.30 13.49 -4.54
N LEU A 342 -13.98 13.81 -3.44
CA LEU A 342 -14.90 14.93 -3.37
C LEU A 342 -14.18 16.19 -2.90
N ASP A 343 -13.24 16.66 -3.73
CA ASP A 343 -12.36 17.77 -3.43
C ASP A 343 -13.00 19.16 -3.61
N ARG A 344 -12.19 20.21 -3.49
CA ARG A 344 -12.59 21.62 -3.61
C ARG A 344 -13.04 22.04 -5.02
N HIS A 345 -12.73 21.26 -6.05
CA HIS A 345 -13.09 21.57 -7.44
C HIS A 345 -14.54 21.16 -7.76
N ILE A 346 -15.22 20.48 -6.84
CA ILE A 346 -16.62 20.07 -6.97
C ILE A 346 -17.52 21.06 -6.22
N ASP A 347 -18.41 21.72 -6.94
CA ASP A 347 -19.41 22.61 -6.34
C ASP A 347 -20.37 21.83 -5.43
N SER A 348 -20.77 22.45 -4.33
CA SER A 348 -21.72 21.85 -3.37
C SER A 348 -23.17 22.11 -3.80
N ASP A 349 -24.05 21.11 -3.71
CA ASP A 349 -25.48 21.31 -3.90
C ASP A 349 -26.06 22.22 -2.80
N SER A 350 -26.67 23.34 -3.20
CA SER A 350 -27.10 24.40 -2.28
C SER A 350 -28.25 23.96 -1.34
N LYS A 351 -29.16 23.12 -1.82
CA LYS A 351 -30.27 22.59 -1.00
C LYS A 351 -29.73 21.65 0.09
N THR A 352 -28.84 20.74 -0.28
CA THR A 352 -28.23 19.80 0.65
C THR A 352 -27.29 20.52 1.63
N ALA A 353 -26.56 21.54 1.18
CA ALA A 353 -25.74 22.41 2.02
C ALA A 353 -26.56 23.09 3.15
N GLN A 354 -27.74 23.61 2.81
CA GLN A 354 -28.65 24.19 3.81
C GLN A 354 -29.14 23.15 4.82
N LEU A 355 -29.43 21.93 4.37
CA LEU A 355 -29.82 20.82 5.25
C LEU A 355 -28.71 20.48 6.25
N VAL A 356 -27.45 20.40 5.80
CA VAL A 356 -26.27 20.21 6.66
C VAL A 356 -26.21 21.30 7.73
N ASN A 357 -26.30 22.56 7.34
CA ASN A 357 -26.20 23.67 8.28
C ASN A 357 -27.33 23.71 9.33
N ASN A 358 -28.54 23.26 8.98
CA ASN A 358 -29.66 23.20 9.91
C ASN A 358 -29.40 22.24 11.07
N TYR A 359 -28.84 21.07 10.77
CA TYR A 359 -28.48 20.07 11.78
C TYR A 359 -27.22 20.46 12.57
N GLN A 360 -26.18 21.01 11.92
CA GLN A 360 -24.92 21.37 12.57
C GLN A 360 -25.07 22.31 13.77
N ARG A 361 -26.04 23.23 13.75
CA ARG A 361 -26.25 24.20 14.83
C ARG A 361 -26.50 23.57 16.19
N SER A 362 -27.10 22.38 16.23
CA SER A 362 -27.40 21.66 17.46
C SER A 362 -26.31 20.66 17.88
N LEU A 363 -25.30 20.42 17.03
CA LEU A 363 -24.20 19.49 17.33
C LEU A 363 -23.12 20.11 18.22
N TYR A 364 -23.09 21.43 18.36
CA TYR A 364 -22.10 22.09 19.20
C TYR A 364 -22.35 21.80 20.69
N VAL A 365 -21.37 21.19 21.34
CA VAL A 365 -21.46 20.75 22.74
C VAL A 365 -20.98 21.84 23.71
N GLY A 366 -20.03 22.64 23.28
CA GLY A 366 -19.43 23.69 24.07
C GLY A 366 -18.50 24.53 23.22
N SER A 367 -17.53 25.17 23.85
CA SER A 367 -16.52 25.95 23.15
C SER A 367 -15.13 25.86 23.77
N THR A 368 -14.12 26.26 23.01
CA THR A 368 -12.73 26.38 23.46
C THR A 368 -12.23 27.81 23.28
N LYS A 369 -11.38 28.25 24.20
CA LYS A 369 -10.61 29.52 24.14
C LYS A 369 -9.19 29.33 23.63
N VAL A 370 -8.77 28.08 23.43
CA VAL A 370 -7.43 27.69 22.99
C VAL A 370 -7.52 26.86 21.73
N PHE A 371 -6.49 26.94 20.89
CA PHE A 371 -6.32 26.01 19.77
C PHE A 371 -6.03 24.62 20.33
N LEU A 372 -6.91 23.66 20.06
CA LEU A 372 -6.71 22.27 20.44
C LEU A 372 -5.96 21.58 19.30
N ASP A 373 -4.67 21.35 19.48
CA ASP A 373 -3.77 20.85 18.44
C ASP A 373 -3.67 19.32 18.45
N ALA A 374 -4.02 18.68 17.34
CA ALA A 374 -3.84 17.25 17.10
C ALA A 374 -2.57 16.92 16.30
N SER A 375 -1.93 17.89 15.66
CA SER A 375 -0.90 17.65 14.64
C SER A 375 0.36 16.97 15.15
N HIS A 376 0.64 17.08 16.44
CA HIS A 376 1.85 16.55 17.06
C HIS A 376 1.62 15.38 18.03
N CYS A 377 0.38 14.94 18.23
CA CYS A 377 0.04 13.93 19.25
C CYS A 377 0.86 12.64 19.11
N MET A 378 1.18 12.20 17.89
CA MET A 378 1.94 10.97 17.68
C MET A 378 3.41 11.04 18.13
N SER A 379 3.95 12.27 18.26
CA SER A 379 5.38 12.51 18.50
C SER A 379 5.68 13.21 19.81
N ARG A 380 4.71 13.90 20.41
CA ARG A 380 4.85 14.62 21.69
C ARG A 380 3.49 14.82 22.37
N GLU A 381 3.51 15.37 23.58
CA GLU A 381 2.30 15.81 24.28
C GLU A 381 1.49 16.79 23.42
N CYS A 382 0.18 16.62 23.43
CA CYS A 382 -0.75 17.50 22.73
C CYS A 382 -1.97 17.82 23.60
N ASN A 383 -2.39 19.07 23.60
CA ASN A 383 -3.44 19.55 24.50
C ASN A 383 -4.84 18.99 24.20
N ILE A 384 -5.12 18.57 22.97
CA ILE A 384 -6.37 17.85 22.66
C ILE A 384 -6.35 16.42 23.24
N GLY A 385 -5.18 15.79 23.28
CA GLY A 385 -4.97 14.50 23.94
C GLY A 385 -5.18 14.60 25.44
N ASP A 386 -4.62 15.65 26.05
CA ASP A 386 -4.83 15.95 27.48
C ASP A 386 -6.31 16.17 27.80
N LEU A 387 -7.03 16.93 26.96
CA LEU A 387 -8.47 17.16 27.11
C LEU A 387 -9.27 15.85 27.11
N MET A 388 -8.96 14.94 26.17
CA MET A 388 -9.63 13.65 26.08
C MET A 388 -9.31 12.75 27.26
N ALA A 389 -8.04 12.66 27.65
CA ALA A 389 -7.61 11.86 28.79
C ALA A 389 -8.18 12.42 30.11
N ASP A 390 -8.25 13.74 30.27
CA ASP A 390 -8.89 14.41 31.42
C ASP A 390 -10.39 14.12 31.46
N SER A 391 -11.06 14.09 30.31
CA SER A 391 -12.48 13.72 30.23
C SER A 391 -12.71 12.29 30.72
N MET A 392 -11.85 11.35 30.33
CA MET A 392 -11.90 9.95 30.79
C MET A 392 -11.65 9.83 32.30
N LEU A 393 -10.63 10.51 32.81
CA LEU A 393 -10.31 10.54 34.24
C LEU A 393 -11.47 11.14 35.06
N PHE A 394 -12.00 12.28 34.61
CA PHE A 394 -13.13 12.98 35.22
C PHE A 394 -14.37 12.09 35.30
N TYR A 395 -14.68 11.37 34.22
CA TYR A 395 -15.85 10.49 34.18
C TYR A 395 -15.72 9.33 35.17
N ARG A 396 -14.54 8.70 35.26
CA ARG A 396 -14.30 7.63 36.23
C ARG A 396 -14.46 8.09 37.68
N ILE A 397 -14.02 9.30 37.99
CA ILE A 397 -14.07 9.85 39.35
C ILE A 397 -15.50 10.24 39.75
N ASN A 398 -16.25 10.87 38.85
CA ASN A 398 -17.54 11.49 39.20
C ASN A 398 -18.76 10.60 38.91
N TYR A 399 -18.68 9.69 37.94
CA TYR A 399 -19.85 8.95 37.43
C TYR A 399 -19.81 7.45 37.68
N ILE A 400 -18.64 6.85 37.95
CA ILE A 400 -18.52 5.41 38.25
C ILE A 400 -18.40 5.19 39.76
N ASN A 401 -19.42 4.52 40.33
CA ASN A 401 -19.48 4.22 41.76
C ASN A 401 -18.51 3.08 42.17
N GLU A 402 -17.69 3.30 43.19
CA GLU A 402 -16.76 2.28 43.73
C GLU A 402 -17.46 0.99 44.17
N THR A 403 -18.70 1.10 44.65
CA THR A 403 -19.49 -0.06 45.09
C THR A 403 -19.78 -1.02 43.93
N PHE A 404 -20.00 -0.47 42.73
CA PHE A 404 -20.21 -1.24 41.50
C PHE A 404 -18.93 -1.92 41.03
N VAL A 405 -17.80 -1.23 41.10
CA VAL A 405 -16.47 -1.79 40.77
C VAL A 405 -16.13 -2.95 41.70
N LYS A 406 -16.39 -2.80 43.01
CA LYS A 406 -16.18 -3.85 44.03
C LYS A 406 -17.02 -5.10 43.76
N SER A 407 -18.30 -4.95 43.42
CA SER A 407 -19.18 -6.09 43.16
C SER A 407 -18.74 -6.89 41.92
N LEU A 408 -18.25 -6.19 40.88
CA LEU A 408 -17.74 -6.80 39.66
C LEU A 408 -16.44 -7.57 39.88
N ILE A 409 -15.49 -7.03 40.65
CA ILE A 409 -14.24 -7.76 40.98
C ILE A 409 -14.57 -9.06 41.74
N LYS A 410 -15.53 -9.01 42.67
CA LYS A 410 -16.00 -10.19 43.40
C LYS A 410 -16.62 -11.25 42.48
N TYR A 411 -17.31 -10.83 41.42
CA TYR A 411 -18.00 -11.73 40.49
C TYR A 411 -17.08 -12.26 39.38
N LYS A 412 -16.24 -11.41 38.77
CA LYS A 412 -15.43 -11.71 37.58
C LYS A 412 -13.92 -11.88 37.83
N GLY A 413 -13.39 -11.42 38.96
CA GLY A 413 -11.94 -11.40 39.22
C GLY A 413 -11.35 -12.76 39.58
N SER A 414 -10.09 -13.00 39.16
CA SER A 414 -9.30 -14.16 39.55
C SER A 414 -9.04 -14.20 41.08
N PRO A 415 -8.71 -15.37 41.68
CA PRO A 415 -8.43 -15.48 43.12
C PRO A 415 -7.33 -14.53 43.60
N LEU A 416 -6.31 -14.26 42.77
CA LEU A 416 -5.21 -13.34 43.06
C LEU A 416 -5.65 -11.88 43.10
N LEU A 417 -6.52 -11.46 42.17
CA LEU A 417 -7.07 -10.10 42.15
C LEU A 417 -8.00 -9.84 43.33
N ARG A 418 -8.76 -10.86 43.77
CA ARG A 418 -9.61 -10.77 44.97
C ARG A 418 -8.80 -10.57 46.26
N GLN A 419 -7.55 -11.05 46.33
CA GLN A 419 -6.66 -10.85 47.47
C GLN A 419 -5.96 -9.48 47.47
N ARG A 420 -5.85 -8.82 46.30
CA ARG A 420 -5.18 -7.53 46.12
C ARG A 420 -6.14 -6.35 45.94
N VAL A 421 -7.42 -6.51 46.28
CA VAL A 421 -8.42 -5.44 46.12
C VAL A 421 -8.15 -4.33 47.13
N ASP A 422 -7.35 -3.36 46.71
CA ASP A 422 -7.29 -2.04 47.34
C ASP A 422 -8.53 -1.24 46.93
N GLU A 423 -9.24 -0.67 47.90
CA GLU A 423 -10.45 0.13 47.65
C GLU A 423 -10.11 1.52 47.06
N ASN A 424 -8.85 1.94 47.13
CA ASN A 424 -8.40 3.30 46.84
C ASN A 424 -7.34 3.35 45.74
N ARG A 425 -7.60 2.70 44.60
CA ARG A 425 -6.66 2.68 43.47
C ARG A 425 -6.56 4.06 42.82
N ASP A 426 -5.33 4.42 42.46
CA ASP A 426 -5.07 5.60 41.63
C ASP A 426 -5.59 5.33 40.22
N VAL A 427 -6.06 6.39 39.57
CA VAL A 427 -6.75 6.30 38.28
C VAL A 427 -5.87 6.91 37.20
N ILE A 428 -5.71 6.19 36.10
CA ILE A 428 -4.94 6.58 34.93
C ILE A 428 -5.87 6.52 33.72
N ALA A 429 -5.80 7.53 32.87
CA ALA A 429 -6.45 7.50 31.56
C ALA A 429 -5.38 7.57 30.47
N LEU A 430 -5.46 6.66 29.49
CA LEU A 430 -4.55 6.60 28.35
C LEU A 430 -5.36 6.60 27.06
N ILE A 431 -4.96 7.41 26.08
CA ILE A 431 -5.60 7.46 24.77
C ILE A 431 -4.54 7.37 23.67
N SER A 432 -4.76 6.50 22.68
CA SER A 432 -3.91 6.42 21.48
C SER A 432 -3.96 7.73 20.72
N SER A 433 -2.81 8.22 20.28
CA SER A 433 -2.75 9.35 19.37
C SER A 433 -3.36 9.01 18.01
N GLU A 434 -3.32 7.75 17.58
CA GLU A 434 -4.05 7.28 16.39
C GLU A 434 -5.58 7.51 16.47
N SER A 435 -6.14 7.56 17.67
CA SER A 435 -7.59 7.82 17.85
C SER A 435 -7.96 9.29 17.76
N ILE A 436 -6.97 10.19 17.79
CA ILE A 436 -7.17 11.64 17.75
C ILE A 436 -7.05 12.07 16.29
N SER A 437 -8.15 12.57 15.73
CA SER A 437 -8.22 12.83 14.28
C SER A 437 -7.82 14.24 13.88
N ASN A 438 -8.38 15.26 14.55
CA ASN A 438 -8.29 16.64 14.05
C ASN A 438 -8.11 17.68 15.16
N SER A 439 -7.42 18.76 14.79
CA SER A 439 -7.33 19.96 15.61
C SER A 439 -8.66 20.73 15.62
N ILE A 440 -8.91 21.52 16.66
CA ILE A 440 -10.08 22.38 16.78
C ILE A 440 -9.65 23.83 17.00
N GLY A 441 -10.12 24.72 16.12
CA GLY A 441 -9.78 26.15 16.12
C GLY A 441 -8.71 26.49 15.10
N ASN A 442 -8.18 27.71 15.15
CA ASN A 442 -7.15 28.19 14.23
C ASN A 442 -5.92 28.70 15.00
N ALA A 443 -4.73 28.19 14.65
CA ALA A 443 -3.47 28.62 15.25
C ALA A 443 -3.04 30.06 14.85
N ARG A 444 -3.64 30.65 13.81
CA ARG A 444 -3.21 31.93 13.21
C ARG A 444 -4.06 33.15 13.59
N SER A 445 -5.07 33.02 14.44
CA SER A 445 -5.91 34.16 14.81
C SER A 445 -5.40 34.82 16.10
N ASP A 446 -4.80 36.00 15.98
CA ASP A 446 -4.44 36.89 17.10
C ASP A 446 -5.67 37.51 17.81
N GLU A 447 -6.88 37.12 17.44
CA GLU A 447 -8.13 37.52 18.09
C GLU A 447 -8.67 36.40 18.99
N TYR A 448 -9.20 36.78 20.17
CA TYR A 448 -9.86 35.92 21.15
C TYR A 448 -11.15 35.28 20.59
N PHE A 449 -11.04 34.35 19.64
CA PHE A 449 -12.19 33.61 19.11
C PHE A 449 -12.53 32.42 20.00
N ILE A 450 -13.72 32.47 20.59
CA ILE A 450 -14.36 31.30 21.21
C ILE A 450 -14.80 30.37 20.06
N THR A 451 -14.08 29.27 19.88
CA THR A 451 -14.39 28.27 18.84
C THR A 451 -15.38 27.26 19.39
N LYS A 452 -16.46 26.98 18.67
CA LYS A 452 -17.42 25.95 19.08
C LYS A 452 -16.85 24.54 18.86
N ILE A 453 -17.09 23.64 19.81
CA ILE A 453 -16.63 22.26 19.75
C ILE A 453 -17.77 21.35 19.29
N SER A 454 -17.48 20.52 18.29
CA SER A 454 -18.28 19.36 17.90
C SER A 454 -17.43 18.11 18.08
N LEU A 455 -18.01 17.05 18.66
CA LEU A 455 -17.29 15.80 18.92
C LEU A 455 -16.94 15.03 17.64
N ASP A 456 -17.66 15.30 16.56
CA ASP A 456 -17.40 14.72 15.23
C ASP A 456 -16.03 15.13 14.65
N ASN A 457 -15.42 16.19 15.19
CA ASN A 457 -14.08 16.64 14.81
C ASN A 457 -12.98 16.02 15.67
N MET A 458 -13.31 15.48 16.85
CA MET A 458 -12.31 15.01 17.82
C MET A 458 -11.83 13.59 17.50
N PHE A 459 -12.72 12.75 16.96
CA PHE A 459 -12.41 11.38 16.56
C PHE A 459 -12.55 11.21 15.05
N ASP A 460 -12.02 10.14 14.47
CA ASP A 460 -12.18 9.86 13.04
C ASP A 460 -13.59 9.34 12.73
N ARG A 461 -14.63 10.09 13.15
CA ARG A 461 -16.08 9.87 13.00
C ARG A 461 -16.64 8.50 13.46
N LYS A 462 -15.79 7.55 13.82
CA LYS A 462 -16.07 6.33 14.58
C LYS A 462 -15.94 6.66 16.06
N GLU A 463 -16.97 6.32 16.84
CA GLU A 463 -16.91 6.43 18.30
C GLU A 463 -15.97 5.36 18.87
N PRO A 464 -14.83 5.71 19.50
CA PRO A 464 -14.09 4.73 20.27
C PRO A 464 -14.89 4.36 21.51
N LYS A 465 -14.87 3.08 21.86
CA LYS A 465 -15.38 2.63 23.16
C LYS A 465 -14.26 2.69 24.19
N ILE A 466 -14.56 3.24 25.35
CA ILE A 466 -13.63 3.28 26.49
C ILE A 466 -13.91 2.08 27.38
N GLN A 467 -12.87 1.33 27.66
CA GLN A 467 -12.85 0.17 28.54
C GLN A 467 -12.10 0.51 29.81
N MET A 468 -12.59 -0.03 30.93
CA MET A 468 -11.90 0.08 32.21
C MET A 468 -11.22 -1.25 32.54
N PHE A 469 -9.92 -1.18 32.75
CA PHE A 469 -9.07 -2.28 33.18
C PHE A 469 -8.50 -2.03 34.56
N ILE A 470 -8.22 -3.12 35.27
CA ILE A 470 -7.34 -3.12 36.44
C ILE A 470 -6.02 -3.73 35.98
N LEU A 471 -4.94 -2.94 36.07
CA LEU A 471 -3.59 -3.32 35.64
C LEU A 471 -2.58 -3.10 36.76
N ASP A 472 -1.53 -3.94 36.79
CA ASP A 472 -0.36 -3.68 37.62
C ASP A 472 0.60 -2.67 36.96
N GLY A 473 1.44 -2.01 37.78
CA GLY A 473 2.39 -1.01 37.30
C GLY A 473 3.34 -1.55 36.23
N LYS A 474 3.75 -2.83 36.34
CA LYS A 474 4.61 -3.48 35.35
C LYS A 474 3.95 -3.56 33.98
N THR A 475 2.67 -3.94 33.92
CA THR A 475 1.91 -4.02 32.66
C THR A 475 1.76 -2.63 32.04
N ILE A 476 1.51 -1.60 32.85
CA ILE A 476 1.42 -0.20 32.38
C ILE A 476 2.74 0.24 31.75
N ARG A 477 3.88 -0.03 32.40
CA ARG A 477 5.22 0.30 31.87
C ARG A 477 5.49 -0.40 30.54
N GLN A 478 5.13 -1.68 30.44
CA GLN A 478 5.25 -2.44 29.19
C GLN A 478 4.38 -1.86 28.08
N LEU A 479 3.14 -1.50 28.38
CA LEU A 479 2.21 -0.89 27.43
C LEU A 479 2.79 0.42 26.86
N LEU A 480 3.22 1.34 27.73
CA LEU A 480 3.83 2.61 27.34
C LEU A 480 5.08 2.39 26.46
N SER A 481 5.94 1.44 26.84
CA SER A 481 7.16 1.11 26.08
C SER A 481 6.87 0.50 24.71
N ALA A 482 5.74 -0.20 24.54
CA ALA A 482 5.37 -0.83 23.28
C ALA A 482 4.80 0.18 22.29
N TYR A 483 4.03 1.15 22.77
CA TYR A 483 3.33 2.14 21.95
C TYR A 483 4.27 3.23 21.42
N ILE A 484 5.22 3.71 22.23
CA ILE A 484 6.27 4.63 21.75
C ILE A 484 7.08 4.05 20.59
N ARG A 485 7.32 2.72 20.58
CA ARG A 485 8.04 2.03 19.49
C ARG A 485 7.27 1.95 18.19
N ARG A 486 5.94 2.06 18.24
CA ARG A 486 5.05 2.01 17.08
C ARG A 486 4.79 3.39 16.48
N SER A 487 5.44 4.43 17.00
CA SER A 487 5.14 5.83 16.67
C SER A 487 3.68 6.20 16.95
N ASP A 488 3.03 5.51 17.89
CA ASP A 488 1.70 5.83 18.40
C ASP A 488 1.84 6.17 19.89
N LEU A 489 2.22 7.41 20.19
CA LEU A 489 2.39 7.89 21.55
C LEU A 489 1.04 7.87 22.29
N LEU A 490 1.01 7.32 23.52
CA LEU A 490 -0.18 7.38 24.36
C LEU A 490 -0.25 8.73 25.08
N GLN A 491 -1.29 9.51 24.82
CA GLN A 491 -1.60 10.73 25.60
C GLN A 491 -2.20 10.32 26.94
N VAL A 492 -1.91 11.07 28.00
CA VAL A 492 -2.13 10.60 29.37
C VAL A 492 -2.87 11.60 30.26
N SER A 493 -3.56 11.09 31.27
CA SER A 493 -4.04 11.86 32.42
C SER A 493 -3.93 11.04 33.70
N GLY A 494 -3.69 11.71 34.82
CA GLY A 494 -3.38 11.07 36.10
C GLY A 494 -1.95 10.55 36.21
N MET A 495 -1.05 10.88 35.27
CA MET A 495 0.37 10.52 35.33
C MET A 495 1.26 11.49 34.56
N LYS A 496 2.57 11.42 34.84
CA LYS A 496 3.66 12.08 34.11
C LYS A 496 4.71 11.05 33.70
N ILE A 497 5.29 11.21 32.52
CA ILE A 497 6.25 10.29 31.93
C ILE A 497 7.41 11.06 31.32
N ILE A 498 8.62 10.57 31.54
CA ILE A 498 9.84 11.06 30.90
C ILE A 498 10.43 9.94 30.04
N TYR A 499 10.49 10.18 28.73
CA TYR A 499 11.13 9.31 27.75
C TYR A 499 12.52 9.82 27.40
N ASP A 500 13.42 8.90 27.09
CA ASP A 500 14.72 9.16 26.47
C ASP A 500 14.85 8.22 25.27
N LEU A 501 14.72 8.79 24.08
CA LEU A 501 14.73 8.03 22.83
C LEU A 501 16.15 7.66 22.40
N LEU A 502 17.19 8.21 23.05
CA LEU A 502 18.59 7.86 22.81
C LEU A 502 18.98 6.57 23.56
N LYS A 503 18.21 6.18 24.57
CA LYS A 503 18.44 4.94 25.32
C LYS A 503 17.99 3.69 24.57
N PRO A 504 18.66 2.55 24.80
CA PRO A 504 18.26 1.29 24.22
C PRO A 504 16.83 0.93 24.65
N ILE A 505 16.20 0.11 23.81
CA ILE A 505 14.78 -0.24 23.79
C ILE A 505 14.14 -0.61 25.15
N ASN A 506 14.92 -1.10 26.12
CA ASN A 506 14.45 -1.50 27.46
C ASN A 506 14.59 -0.40 28.53
N GLU A 507 15.28 0.70 28.22
CA GLU A 507 15.60 1.82 29.11
C GLU A 507 15.04 3.16 28.61
N THR A 508 14.16 3.12 27.60
CA THR A 508 13.57 4.31 26.96
C THR A 508 12.68 5.13 27.89
N ILE A 509 12.18 4.53 28.97
CA ILE A 509 11.38 5.24 29.98
C ILE A 509 12.28 5.49 31.19
N ILE A 510 12.56 6.76 31.49
CA ILE A 510 13.36 7.15 32.64
C ILE A 510 12.50 7.15 33.90
N GLU A 511 11.37 7.86 33.86
CA GLU A 511 10.54 8.09 35.03
C GLU A 511 9.06 7.97 34.66
N ILE A 512 8.29 7.32 35.54
CA ILE A 512 6.83 7.37 35.51
C ILE A 512 6.34 7.74 36.90
N SER A 513 5.57 8.82 36.97
CA SER A 513 5.00 9.37 38.19
C SER A 513 3.48 9.42 38.07
N VAL A 514 2.75 8.81 38.99
CA VAL A 514 1.28 8.69 38.98
C VAL A 514 0.67 9.60 40.04
N LYS A 515 -0.42 10.29 39.68
CA LYS A 515 -1.14 11.18 40.58
C LYS A 515 -1.90 10.38 41.63
N CYS A 516 -1.62 10.67 42.89
CA CYS A 516 -2.29 10.02 44.01
C CYS A 516 -3.73 10.52 44.18
N ARG A 517 -4.70 9.60 44.27
CA ARG A 517 -6.13 9.94 44.36
C ARG A 517 -6.55 10.51 45.71
N LEU A 518 -6.01 9.99 46.82
CA LEU A 518 -6.42 10.34 48.18
C LEU A 518 -5.36 11.15 48.94
N CYS A 519 -4.28 11.55 48.29
CA CYS A 519 -3.24 12.35 48.95
C CYS A 519 -3.73 13.80 49.12
N PRO A 520 -3.69 14.37 50.34
CA PRO A 520 -4.18 15.73 50.62
C PRO A 520 -3.54 16.80 49.73
N ASP A 521 -2.29 16.59 49.34
CA ASP A 521 -1.46 17.55 48.62
C ASP A 521 -1.49 17.36 47.09
N ASN A 522 -2.36 16.46 46.58
CA ASN A 522 -2.47 16.17 45.15
C ASN A 522 -1.13 15.75 44.50
N SER A 523 -0.28 15.07 45.28
CA SER A 523 1.10 14.72 44.91
C SER A 523 1.19 13.59 43.86
N TYR A 524 2.31 13.58 43.15
CA TYR A 524 2.70 12.48 42.25
C TYR A 524 3.66 11.54 42.97
N ASN A 525 3.43 10.24 42.83
CA ASN A 525 4.28 9.18 43.38
C ASN A 525 4.81 8.30 42.25
N GLU A 526 5.98 7.71 42.41
CA GLU A 526 6.54 6.79 41.42
C GLU A 526 5.61 5.60 41.15
N LEU A 527 5.53 5.17 39.88
CA LEU A 527 4.77 3.99 39.46
C LEU A 527 5.38 2.72 40.08
N MET A 528 4.61 2.04 40.93
CA MET A 528 5.04 0.82 41.61
C MET A 528 4.61 -0.42 40.82
N ASP A 529 5.58 -1.24 40.41
CA ASP A 529 5.35 -2.41 39.54
C ASP A 529 4.28 -3.39 40.04
N ASN A 530 4.18 -3.59 41.36
CA ASN A 530 3.25 -4.54 41.98
C ASN A 530 1.94 -3.90 42.49
N LYS A 531 1.77 -2.58 42.37
CA LYS A 531 0.54 -1.87 42.76
C LYS A 531 -0.48 -1.97 41.62
N LEU A 532 -1.77 -2.08 41.96
CA LEU A 532 -2.87 -2.11 41.00
C LEU A 532 -3.45 -0.71 40.79
N TYR A 533 -3.78 -0.40 39.54
CA TYR A 533 -4.31 0.88 39.10
C TYR A 533 -5.60 0.68 38.31
N ASP A 534 -6.51 1.64 38.41
CA ASP A 534 -7.66 1.72 37.51
C ASP A 534 -7.23 2.43 36.23
N VAL A 535 -7.26 1.73 35.10
CA VAL A 535 -6.77 2.26 33.82
C VAL A 535 -7.91 2.30 32.80
N LEU A 536 -8.21 3.50 32.28
CA LEU A 536 -9.14 3.68 31.17
C LEU A 536 -8.38 3.65 29.85
N LEU A 537 -8.82 2.79 28.94
CA LEU A 537 -8.21 2.55 27.63
C LEU A 537 -9.27 2.50 26.53
N PRO A 538 -9.03 3.05 25.34
CA PRO A 538 -9.89 2.81 24.19
C PRO A 538 -9.77 1.34 23.70
N GLN A 539 -10.86 0.81 23.12
CA GLN A 539 -11.00 -0.59 22.71
C GLN A 539 -9.99 -1.05 21.64
N ASN A 540 -9.39 -0.13 20.89
CA ASN A 540 -8.32 -0.43 19.94
C ASN A 540 -7.02 -0.88 20.64
N ILE A 541 -6.84 -0.59 21.93
CA ILE A 541 -5.73 -1.10 22.73
C ILE A 541 -6.11 -2.48 23.26
N GLN A 542 -5.65 -3.53 22.57
CA GLN A 542 -5.89 -4.91 22.99
C GLN A 542 -4.88 -5.36 24.05
N LEU A 543 -5.41 -5.78 25.20
CA LEU A 543 -4.66 -6.45 26.26
C LEU A 543 -5.13 -7.90 26.35
N ASP A 544 -4.18 -8.83 26.43
CA ASP A 544 -4.50 -10.23 26.72
C ASP A 544 -5.11 -10.33 28.12
N GLN A 545 -6.20 -11.09 28.27
CA GLN A 545 -6.81 -11.36 29.57
C GLN A 545 -5.99 -12.42 30.30
N ASN A 546 -5.12 -11.98 31.22
CA ASN A 546 -4.26 -12.83 32.04
C ASN A 546 -4.47 -12.50 33.52
N ASP A 547 -3.80 -13.20 34.44
CA ASP A 547 -3.90 -12.94 35.90
C ASP A 547 -3.49 -11.52 36.33
N HIS A 548 -2.88 -10.74 35.44
CA HIS A 548 -2.38 -9.37 35.65
C HIS A 548 -3.26 -8.28 35.04
N SER A 549 -4.31 -8.64 34.30
CA SER A 549 -5.17 -7.72 33.56
C SER A 549 -6.63 -8.16 33.66
N LEU A 550 -7.45 -7.36 34.34
CA LEU A 550 -8.89 -7.63 34.45
C LEU A 550 -9.70 -6.53 33.79
N ARG A 551 -10.51 -6.89 32.80
CA ARG A 551 -11.52 -6.00 32.24
C ARG A 551 -12.72 -5.93 33.19
N VAL A 552 -13.01 -4.73 33.71
CA VAL A 552 -14.02 -4.54 34.76
C VAL A 552 -15.32 -3.99 34.19
N ALA A 553 -15.26 -2.96 33.36
CA ALA A 553 -16.46 -2.31 32.80
C ALA A 553 -16.78 -2.77 31.37
N GLN A 554 -18.07 -2.62 31.01
CA GLN A 554 -18.52 -2.68 29.62
C GLN A 554 -18.01 -1.48 28.82
N ASP A 555 -18.13 -1.60 27.49
CA ASP A 555 -17.73 -0.57 26.54
C ASP A 555 -18.52 0.73 26.75
N MET A 556 -17.86 1.78 27.25
CA MET A 556 -18.46 3.10 27.46
C MET A 556 -18.30 3.98 26.21
N SER A 557 -19.29 4.83 25.94
CA SER A 557 -19.23 5.82 24.85
C SER A 557 -18.19 6.91 25.13
N ALA A 558 -17.15 7.02 24.29
CA ALA A 558 -16.20 8.12 24.37
C ALA A 558 -16.86 9.47 24.08
N PHE A 559 -17.83 9.53 23.16
CA PHE A 559 -18.57 10.76 22.90
C PHE A 559 -19.29 11.23 24.14
N HIS A 560 -20.02 10.36 24.85
CA HIS A 560 -20.72 10.72 26.08
C HIS A 560 -19.77 11.22 27.18
N ILE A 561 -18.65 10.53 27.38
CA ILE A 561 -17.63 10.89 28.37
C ILE A 561 -17.11 12.31 28.12
N ILE A 562 -16.71 12.60 26.87
CA ILE A 562 -16.14 13.90 26.50
C ILE A 562 -17.23 14.97 26.42
N GLU A 563 -18.44 14.62 25.98
CA GLU A 563 -19.58 15.53 25.96
C GLU A 563 -19.88 16.06 27.35
N GLN A 564 -19.93 15.17 28.35
CA GLN A 564 -20.19 15.52 29.73
C GLN A 564 -19.09 16.44 30.28
N TYR A 565 -17.83 16.10 30.03
CA TYR A 565 -16.70 16.94 30.43
C TYR A 565 -16.76 18.33 29.80
N ILE A 566 -17.01 18.42 28.49
CA ILE A 566 -17.06 19.70 27.78
C ILE A 566 -18.24 20.54 28.27
N LYS A 567 -19.42 19.95 28.48
CA LYS A 567 -20.59 20.68 29.00
C LYS A 567 -20.31 21.33 30.36
N GLU A 568 -19.59 20.63 31.23
CA GLU A 568 -19.26 21.13 32.57
C GLU A 568 -18.08 22.12 32.60
N ASN A 569 -17.16 22.02 31.63
CA ASN A 569 -15.90 22.79 31.62
C ASN A 569 -15.81 23.83 30.49
N SER A 570 -16.89 24.05 29.74
CA SER A 570 -16.93 25.03 28.66
C SER A 570 -16.91 26.48 29.19
N PRO A 571 -16.07 27.39 28.65
CA PRO A 571 -15.16 27.17 27.54
C PRO A 571 -13.86 26.47 27.99
N ILE A 572 -13.42 25.48 27.20
CA ILE A 572 -12.18 24.72 27.39
C ILE A 572 -10.96 25.63 27.29
N LYS A 573 -9.99 25.40 28.17
CA LYS A 573 -8.71 26.15 28.28
C LYS A 573 -7.50 25.24 28.42
N THR A 574 -7.62 23.97 28.01
CA THR A 574 -6.56 22.97 28.18
C THR A 574 -5.28 23.39 27.44
N THR A 575 -4.20 23.52 28.19
CA THR A 575 -2.85 23.78 27.69
C THR A 575 -1.95 22.57 27.98
N ILE A 576 -0.83 22.48 27.27
CA ILE A 576 0.22 21.51 27.55
C ILE A 576 0.76 21.77 28.97
N ASP A 577 0.83 20.73 29.81
CA ASP A 577 1.24 20.79 31.22
C ASP A 577 2.42 19.85 31.56
N ASN A 578 3.14 19.40 30.53
CA ASN A 578 4.34 18.57 30.60
C ASN A 578 4.08 17.23 31.30
N ARG A 579 2.97 16.58 30.94
CA ARG A 579 2.70 15.17 31.28
C ARG A 579 3.61 14.21 30.55
N ILE A 580 4.06 14.55 29.35
CA ILE A 580 4.95 13.72 28.54
C ILE A 580 6.15 14.56 28.14
N THR A 581 7.30 14.24 28.70
CA THR A 581 8.58 14.83 28.30
C THR A 581 9.36 13.81 27.49
N ILE A 582 9.83 14.21 26.31
CA ILE A 582 10.71 13.39 25.49
C ILE A 582 12.05 14.09 25.44
N ILE A 583 13.06 13.45 26.03
CA ILE A 583 14.43 13.93 26.00
C ILE A 583 14.99 13.61 24.61
N GLU A 584 15.15 14.66 23.82
CA GLU A 584 15.94 14.69 22.58
C GLU A 584 17.26 15.47 22.78
N ASP A 585 17.64 15.72 24.05
CA ASP A 585 18.80 16.52 24.40
C ASP A 585 20.10 15.70 24.40
N LEU A 586 21.11 16.19 23.68
CA LEU A 586 22.48 15.65 23.77
C LEU A 586 23.14 16.13 25.08
N ASN A 587 23.20 15.25 26.08
CA ASN A 587 23.95 15.51 27.32
C ASN A 587 25.42 15.12 27.16
N LEU A 588 26.29 16.12 26.90
CA LEU A 588 27.73 15.95 26.75
C LEU A 588 28.45 16.40 28.04
N ASN A 589 28.84 15.45 28.89
CA ASN A 589 29.53 15.73 30.16
C ASN A 589 31.04 15.94 29.94
N THR A 590 31.58 17.06 30.42
CA THR A 590 33.02 17.37 30.38
C THR A 590 33.55 17.82 31.74
N THR A 591 34.87 17.69 31.93
CA THR A 591 35.58 18.26 33.09
C THR A 591 36.53 19.33 32.55
N SER A 592 36.30 20.59 32.90
CA SER A 592 37.14 21.71 32.45
C SER A 592 38.11 22.15 33.56
N ASP A 593 39.34 22.48 33.17
CA ASP A 593 40.38 22.98 34.07
C ASP A 593 40.21 24.51 34.26
N GLY A 594 39.37 24.87 35.25
CA GLY A 594 39.23 26.22 35.79
C GLY A 594 38.27 27.19 35.07
N ASP A 595 37.89 28.25 35.79
CA ASP A 595 37.01 29.33 35.32
C ASP A 595 37.56 30.00 34.03
N GLY A 596 36.67 30.39 33.11
CA GLY A 596 37.07 31.07 31.86
C GLY A 596 35.99 31.14 30.78
N GLU A 597 36.34 31.81 29.67
CA GLU A 597 35.52 31.84 28.45
C GLU A 597 35.92 30.71 27.51
N TYR A 598 34.91 30.05 26.96
CA TYR A 598 35.01 28.88 26.10
C TYR A 598 34.19 29.11 24.83
N GLU A 599 34.61 28.45 23.75
CA GLU A 599 33.91 28.43 22.47
C GLU A 599 33.57 26.99 22.10
N LEU A 600 32.30 26.69 21.90
CA LEU A 600 31.83 25.43 21.33
C LEU A 600 31.69 25.61 19.83
N VAL A 601 32.53 24.92 19.06
CA VAL A 601 32.49 24.91 17.60
C VAL A 601 31.88 23.60 17.14
N LEU A 602 30.74 23.70 16.46
CA LEU A 602 30.11 22.60 15.75
C LEU A 602 30.81 22.41 14.41
N SER A 603 31.42 21.24 14.22
CA SER A 603 31.95 20.82 12.92
C SER A 603 31.31 19.52 12.49
N HIS A 604 31.04 19.37 11.20
CA HIS A 604 30.66 18.08 10.66
C HIS A 604 31.80 17.50 9.82
N PHE A 605 32.05 16.20 9.94
CA PHE A 605 32.99 15.50 9.08
C PHE A 605 32.21 14.70 8.03
N GLN A 606 32.56 14.92 6.76
CA GLN A 606 31.95 14.22 5.62
C GLN A 606 32.83 13.05 5.22
N TYR A 607 32.22 11.88 5.02
CA TYR A 607 32.93 10.65 4.67
C TYR A 607 33.33 10.52 3.19
N SER A 608 33.15 11.55 2.35
CA SER A 608 33.45 11.45 0.91
C SER A 608 33.79 12.80 0.28
N GLN A 609 34.90 12.86 -0.49
CA GLN A 609 35.34 14.07 -1.21
C GLN A 609 34.45 14.43 -2.42
N TYR A 610 33.51 13.54 -2.80
CA TYR A 610 32.73 13.67 -4.04
C TYR A 610 31.24 13.93 -3.84
N HIS A 611 30.74 13.96 -2.60
CA HIS A 611 29.35 14.31 -2.31
C HIS A 611 29.18 15.79 -1.95
N ARG A 612 28.07 16.37 -2.42
CA ARG A 612 27.56 17.67 -1.96
C ARG A 612 27.32 17.59 -0.45
N GLN A 613 27.29 18.76 0.21
CA GLN A 613 26.97 18.83 1.64
C GLN A 613 25.71 18.02 1.97
N VAL A 614 25.85 17.02 2.86
CA VAL A 614 24.77 16.15 3.35
C VAL A 614 23.85 16.94 4.28
N LEU A 615 24.44 17.78 5.12
CA LEU A 615 23.77 18.66 6.05
C LEU A 615 24.41 20.05 6.07
N GLU A 616 23.64 21.02 6.53
CA GLU A 616 24.06 22.41 6.75
C GLU A 616 23.51 22.87 8.11
N PHE A 617 24.33 23.59 8.88
CA PHE A 617 23.86 24.25 10.09
C PHE A 617 23.05 25.48 9.72
N VAL A 618 21.85 25.60 10.31
CA VAL A 618 20.99 26.77 10.12
C VAL A 618 21.29 27.74 11.26
N GLY A 619 22.02 28.82 10.95
CA GLY A 619 22.44 29.83 11.93
C GLY A 619 23.90 29.69 12.33
N ASP A 620 24.22 30.11 13.56
CA ASP A 620 25.58 30.08 14.08
C ASP A 620 26.05 28.64 14.36
N ASN A 621 27.29 28.34 13.98
CA ASN A 621 27.96 27.07 14.28
C ASN A 621 29.02 27.21 15.40
N VAL A 622 29.15 28.41 15.96
CA VAL A 622 30.06 28.74 17.07
C VAL A 622 29.23 29.35 18.18
N TYR A 623 29.36 28.79 19.38
CA TYR A 623 28.64 29.23 20.56
C TYR A 623 29.63 29.61 21.65
N HIS A 624 29.56 30.86 22.11
CA HIS A 624 30.43 31.36 23.18
C HIS A 624 29.75 31.19 24.53
N PHE A 625 30.47 30.65 25.51
CA PHE A 625 29.95 30.44 26.86
C PHE A 625 31.03 30.65 27.92
N ARG A 626 30.63 31.10 29.10
CA ARG A 626 31.53 31.29 30.25
C ARG A 626 31.18 30.28 31.32
N VAL A 627 32.19 29.57 31.83
CA VAL A 627 32.03 28.63 32.95
C VAL A 627 32.61 29.28 34.20
N THR A 628 31.79 29.35 35.26
CA THR A 628 32.19 29.84 36.60
C THR A 628 31.62 28.92 37.68
N ALA A 629 32.16 28.98 38.90
CA ALA A 629 31.64 28.22 40.04
C ALA A 629 30.13 28.46 40.34
N SER A 630 29.56 29.59 39.90
CA SER A 630 28.13 29.91 40.04
C SER A 630 27.25 29.43 38.88
N GLU A 631 27.82 29.21 37.69
CA GLU A 631 27.13 28.78 36.47
C GLU A 631 27.91 27.63 35.80
N PRO A 632 27.76 26.38 36.29
CA PRO A 632 28.56 25.25 35.84
C PRO A 632 28.05 24.60 34.54
N THR A 633 26.87 24.98 34.05
CA THR A 633 26.19 24.31 32.94
C THR A 633 25.87 25.29 31.81
N PHE A 634 26.19 24.90 30.58
CA PHE A 634 25.82 25.62 29.36
C PHE A 634 24.86 24.76 28.54
N SER A 635 23.76 25.36 28.07
CA SER A 635 22.79 24.72 27.18
C SER A 635 22.54 25.61 25.97
N SER A 636 22.48 25.00 24.79
CA SER A 636 22.23 25.70 23.53
C SER A 636 21.47 24.81 22.57
N GLN A 637 20.75 25.43 21.64
CA GLN A 637 20.02 24.77 20.56
C GLN A 637 20.64 25.14 19.22
N PHE A 638 20.78 24.16 18.34
CA PHE A 638 21.22 24.35 16.97
C PHE A 638 20.25 23.65 16.03
N GLN A 639 20.06 24.23 14.85
CA GLN A 639 19.22 23.66 13.81
C GLN A 639 20.08 23.11 12.69
N ILE A 640 19.68 21.97 12.13
CA ILE A 640 20.35 21.34 11.01
C ILE A 640 19.35 21.17 9.88
N LYS A 641 19.76 21.58 8.69
CA LYS A 641 19.03 21.35 7.46
C LYS A 641 19.63 20.15 6.73
N ALA A 642 18.80 19.14 6.48
CA ALA A 642 19.13 18.05 5.59
C ALA A 642 19.16 18.54 4.13
N LEU A 643 20.29 18.34 3.45
CA LEU A 643 20.49 18.77 2.06
C LEU A 643 20.57 17.60 1.09
N PHE A 644 21.19 16.49 1.50
CA PHE A 644 21.45 15.34 0.63
C PHE A 644 21.42 14.00 1.38
N LEU A 645 21.09 12.91 0.68
CA LEU A 645 21.06 11.57 1.27
C LEU A 645 22.47 11.09 1.65
N GLY A 646 22.58 10.41 2.79
CA GLY A 646 23.84 9.83 3.25
C GLY A 646 24.04 9.95 4.75
N TYR A 647 25.28 9.74 5.18
CA TYR A 647 25.70 9.79 6.58
C TYR A 647 26.63 10.97 6.82
N SER A 648 26.50 11.60 7.99
CA SER A 648 27.38 12.67 8.43
C SER A 648 27.62 12.55 9.93
N ASN A 649 28.85 12.79 10.38
CA ASN A 649 29.17 12.81 11.79
C ASN A 649 29.34 14.26 12.25
N ILE A 650 28.56 14.66 13.24
CA ILE A 650 28.74 15.94 13.93
C ILE A 650 29.74 15.74 15.06
N THR A 651 30.68 16.66 15.15
CA THR A 651 31.73 16.72 16.15
C THR A 651 31.62 18.03 16.89
N PHE A 652 31.78 17.98 18.20
CA PHE A 652 31.67 19.13 19.06
C PHE A 652 33.06 19.44 19.62
N ASN A 653 33.63 20.57 19.23
CA ASN A 653 34.99 20.97 19.62
C ASN A 653 34.94 22.14 20.60
N ILE A 654 35.58 22.01 21.75
CA ILE A 654 35.65 23.07 22.75
C ILE A 654 37.02 23.75 22.68
N TYR A 655 37.02 25.06 22.49
CA TYR A 655 38.21 25.92 22.50
C TYR A 655 38.23 26.83 23.73
N LYS A 656 39.42 27.15 24.22
CA LYS A 656 39.70 28.19 25.22
C LYS A 656 40.85 29.04 24.67
N ASN A 657 40.65 30.34 24.46
CA ASN A 657 41.66 31.25 23.88
C ASN A 657 42.31 30.71 22.58
N ASN A 658 41.51 30.24 21.61
CA ASN A 658 41.96 29.60 20.36
C ASN A 658 42.77 28.29 20.51
N THR A 659 42.84 27.71 21.72
CA THR A 659 43.44 26.38 21.91
C THR A 659 42.35 25.34 22.07
N LEU A 660 42.42 24.25 21.29
CA LEU A 660 41.48 23.13 21.38
C LEU A 660 41.71 22.42 22.71
N VAL A 661 40.72 22.49 23.60
CA VAL A 661 40.80 21.89 24.95
C VAL A 661 40.28 20.47 24.92
N GLN A 662 39.17 20.23 24.22
CA GLN A 662 38.52 18.92 24.19
C GLN A 662 37.75 18.70 22.89
N VAL A 663 37.83 17.48 22.36
CA VAL A 663 36.94 16.95 21.32
C VAL A 663 35.94 16.04 22.00
N LEU A 664 34.66 16.35 21.85
CA LEU A 664 33.55 15.55 22.38
C LEU A 664 33.18 14.42 21.40
N ASP A 665 32.42 13.44 21.89
CA ASP A 665 31.94 12.31 21.09
C ASP A 665 31.29 12.76 19.77
N HIS A 666 31.42 11.90 18.76
CA HIS A 666 30.85 12.13 17.45
C HIS A 666 29.41 11.61 17.41
N TYR A 667 28.53 12.41 16.82
CA TYR A 667 27.12 12.05 16.66
C TYR A 667 26.82 11.75 15.20
N SER A 668 26.42 10.51 14.91
CA SER A 668 26.11 10.08 13.54
C SER A 668 24.67 10.43 13.18
N ILE A 669 24.53 11.19 12.09
CA ILE A 669 23.25 11.57 11.49
C ILE A 669 23.10 10.86 10.15
N SER A 670 21.99 10.15 9.99
CA SER A 670 21.55 9.60 8.70
C SER A 670 20.48 10.50 8.09
N VAL A 671 20.75 11.04 6.91
CA VAL A 671 19.75 11.77 6.13
C VAL A 671 19.04 10.77 5.21
N MET A 672 17.77 10.55 5.48
CA MET A 672 16.90 9.65 4.74
C MET A 672 15.84 10.43 3.95
N ARG A 673 15.33 9.82 2.89
CA ARG A 673 14.24 10.41 2.12
C ARG A 673 12.92 10.16 2.84
N THR A 674 12.10 11.20 2.97
CA THR A 674 10.69 11.03 3.35
C THR A 674 9.96 10.32 2.22
N GLN A 675 9.44 9.12 2.49
CA GLN A 675 8.71 8.35 1.48
C GLN A 675 7.37 9.02 1.18
N SER A 676 7.12 9.29 -0.10
CA SER A 676 5.82 9.75 -0.59
C SER A 676 4.98 8.55 -1.00
N ILE A 677 3.66 8.71 -0.95
CA ILE A 677 2.71 7.72 -1.51
C ILE A 677 2.98 7.45 -3.00
N TYR A 678 3.47 8.45 -3.74
CA TYR A 678 3.85 8.29 -5.15
C TYR A 678 5.05 7.36 -5.34
N ASP A 679 5.96 7.29 -4.37
CA ASP A 679 7.13 6.42 -4.40
C ASP A 679 6.74 4.96 -4.26
N ALA A 680 5.81 4.67 -3.34
CA ALA A 680 5.24 3.34 -3.15
C ALA A 680 4.47 2.89 -4.39
N LEU A 681 3.59 3.74 -4.92
CA LEU A 681 2.81 3.46 -6.13
C LEU A 681 3.70 3.17 -7.35
N PHE A 682 4.71 4.00 -7.58
CA PHE A 682 5.66 3.78 -8.66
C PHE A 682 6.47 2.51 -8.46
N GLY A 683 6.89 2.21 -7.23
CA GLY A 683 7.59 0.98 -6.85
C GLY A 683 6.78 -0.28 -7.19
N VAL A 684 5.52 -0.34 -6.78
CA VAL A 684 4.62 -1.47 -7.07
C VAL A 684 4.38 -1.62 -8.57
N LEU A 685 4.14 -0.50 -9.26
CA LEU A 685 3.87 -0.50 -10.70
C LEU A 685 5.11 -0.93 -11.50
N ILE A 686 6.30 -0.45 -11.17
CA ILE A 686 7.53 -0.85 -11.86
C ILE A 686 7.86 -2.32 -11.62
N ILE A 687 7.69 -2.83 -10.40
CA ILE A 687 7.91 -4.26 -10.08
C ILE A 687 6.92 -5.14 -10.86
N SER A 688 5.66 -4.74 -10.94
CA SER A 688 4.63 -5.47 -11.70
C SER A 688 4.93 -5.50 -13.20
N LEU A 689 5.26 -4.35 -13.78
CA LEU A 689 5.64 -4.21 -15.19
C LEU A 689 6.89 -5.02 -15.54
N VAL A 690 7.91 -4.98 -14.68
CA VAL A 690 9.12 -5.78 -14.83
C VAL A 690 8.78 -7.28 -14.75
N THR A 691 8.00 -7.71 -13.76
CA THR A 691 7.57 -9.11 -13.62
C THR A 691 6.89 -9.64 -14.88
N ILE A 692 5.95 -8.88 -15.45
CA ILE A 692 5.28 -9.23 -16.71
C ILE A 692 6.29 -9.32 -17.87
N ASN A 693 7.28 -8.43 -17.90
CA ASN A 693 8.34 -8.46 -18.91
C ASN A 693 9.17 -9.76 -18.81
N TYR A 694 9.52 -10.20 -17.60
CA TYR A 694 10.24 -11.46 -17.38
C TYR A 694 9.42 -12.70 -17.79
N ILE A 695 8.11 -12.70 -17.56
CA ILE A 695 7.22 -13.77 -18.07
C ILE A 695 7.23 -13.79 -19.59
N ASN A 696 7.05 -12.63 -20.23
CA ASN A 696 7.08 -12.52 -21.69
C ASN A 696 8.43 -12.97 -22.28
N MET A 697 9.53 -12.64 -21.60
CA MET A 697 10.86 -13.11 -21.98
C MET A 697 10.98 -14.63 -21.88
N GLY A 698 10.47 -15.24 -20.81
CA GLY A 698 10.40 -16.70 -20.67
C GLY A 698 9.65 -17.37 -21.83
N CYS A 699 8.56 -16.76 -22.30
CA CYS A 699 7.80 -17.22 -23.48
C CYS A 699 8.63 -17.15 -24.79
N HIS A 700 9.65 -16.31 -24.85
CA HIS A 700 10.51 -16.13 -26.01
C HIS A 700 11.66 -17.16 -26.10
N LEU A 701 11.96 -17.87 -25.00
CA LEU A 701 13.05 -18.84 -24.93
C LEU A 701 12.69 -20.18 -25.56
N ASP A 702 13.43 -20.59 -26.61
CA ASP A 702 13.23 -21.88 -27.26
C ASP A 702 14.14 -22.96 -26.67
N LEU A 703 13.55 -23.85 -25.87
CA LEU A 703 14.27 -24.95 -25.24
C LEU A 703 14.89 -25.93 -26.24
N GLN A 704 14.37 -26.04 -27.47
CA GLN A 704 14.96 -26.90 -28.50
C GLN A 704 16.25 -26.29 -29.06
N ILE A 705 16.26 -24.97 -29.27
CA ILE A 705 17.46 -24.23 -29.70
C ILE A 705 18.52 -24.30 -28.60
N VAL A 706 18.14 -24.07 -27.34
CA VAL A 706 19.03 -24.20 -26.18
C VAL A 706 19.64 -25.60 -26.11
N LYS A 707 18.83 -26.64 -26.22
CA LYS A 707 19.29 -28.04 -26.21
C LYS A 707 20.26 -28.35 -27.36
N LYS A 708 20.07 -27.74 -28.54
CA LYS A 708 20.96 -27.89 -29.69
C LYS A 708 22.29 -27.17 -29.48
N THR A 709 22.27 -25.93 -28.98
CA THR A 709 23.47 -25.13 -28.71
C THR A 709 24.31 -25.72 -27.58
N LEU A 710 23.67 -26.32 -26.56
CA LEU A 710 24.34 -27.03 -25.47
C LEU A 710 25.15 -28.26 -25.93
N LYS A 711 24.87 -28.83 -27.12
CA LYS A 711 25.69 -29.91 -27.70
C LYS A 711 27.05 -29.43 -28.20
N THR A 712 27.24 -28.12 -28.35
CA THR A 712 28.52 -27.46 -28.69
C THR A 712 28.88 -26.46 -27.59
N PRO A 713 29.30 -26.93 -26.40
CA PRO A 713 29.29 -26.12 -25.17
C PRO A 713 30.42 -25.08 -25.07
N ILE A 714 31.39 -25.07 -25.99
CA ILE A 714 32.55 -24.19 -25.92
C ILE A 714 32.13 -22.71 -25.87
N GLY A 715 31.21 -22.29 -26.74
CA GLY A 715 30.70 -20.91 -26.75
C GLY A 715 29.99 -20.52 -25.44
N PRO A 716 28.97 -21.27 -24.99
CA PRO A 716 28.29 -21.00 -23.71
C PRO A 716 29.22 -21.00 -22.50
N LEU A 717 30.23 -21.89 -22.47
CA LEU A 717 31.21 -21.96 -21.38
C LEU A 717 32.11 -20.71 -21.33
N ILE A 718 32.60 -20.24 -22.48
CA ILE A 718 33.38 -19.01 -22.55
C ILE A 718 32.56 -17.82 -22.07
N GLY A 719 31.30 -17.70 -22.54
CA GLY A 719 30.38 -16.66 -22.10
C GLY A 719 30.15 -16.69 -20.58
N PHE A 720 29.93 -17.88 -20.01
CA PHE A 720 29.76 -18.07 -18.58
C PHE A 720 30.97 -17.58 -17.77
N VAL A 721 32.19 -17.94 -18.20
CA VAL A 721 33.44 -17.53 -17.52
C VAL A 721 33.64 -16.03 -17.61
N CYS A 722 33.43 -15.43 -18.79
CA CYS A 722 33.51 -13.98 -18.96
C CYS A 722 32.51 -13.25 -18.05
N GLN A 723 31.28 -13.76 -17.96
CA GLN A 723 30.20 -13.09 -17.25
C GLN A 723 30.28 -13.22 -15.73
N PHE A 724 30.62 -14.39 -15.18
CA PHE A 724 30.67 -14.59 -13.73
C PHE A 724 32.06 -14.63 -13.13
N THR A 725 33.10 -14.33 -13.92
CA THR A 725 34.47 -14.15 -13.37
C THR A 725 35.03 -12.78 -13.72
N ILE A 726 35.03 -12.43 -15.01
CA ILE A 726 35.70 -11.23 -15.48
C ILE A 726 34.92 -9.97 -15.13
N MET A 727 33.60 -9.97 -15.34
CA MET A 727 32.77 -8.81 -15.03
C MET A 727 32.71 -8.47 -13.53
N PRO A 728 32.54 -9.43 -12.59
CA PRO A 728 32.64 -9.16 -11.16
C PRO A 728 33.99 -8.56 -10.77
N LEU A 729 35.10 -9.10 -11.28
CA LEU A 729 36.44 -8.59 -10.96
C LEU A 729 36.70 -7.21 -11.55
N ALA A 730 36.27 -6.98 -12.80
CA ALA A 730 36.41 -5.68 -13.46
C ALA A 730 35.59 -4.60 -12.75
N SER A 731 34.32 -4.88 -12.44
CA SER A 731 33.45 -3.95 -11.71
C SER A 731 33.93 -3.65 -10.29
N TYR A 732 34.45 -4.66 -9.58
CA TYR A 732 35.06 -4.47 -8.26
C TYR A 732 36.28 -3.55 -8.34
N LEU A 733 37.21 -3.83 -9.25
CA LEU A 733 38.44 -3.05 -9.40
C LEU A 733 38.15 -1.62 -9.86
N ILE A 734 37.27 -1.44 -10.85
CA ILE A 734 36.88 -0.12 -11.35
C ILE A 734 36.16 0.68 -10.25
N GLY A 735 35.25 0.04 -9.51
CA GLY A 735 34.57 0.66 -8.38
C GLY A 735 35.57 1.09 -7.30
N TRP A 736 36.52 0.23 -6.95
CA TRP A 736 37.56 0.54 -5.97
C TRP A 736 38.47 1.69 -6.40
N LEU A 737 38.78 1.81 -7.70
CA LEU A 737 39.64 2.86 -8.25
C LEU A 737 38.96 4.22 -8.43
N LEU A 738 37.66 4.25 -8.77
CA LEU A 738 36.98 5.47 -9.22
C LEU A 738 35.86 5.97 -8.31
N LEU A 739 35.37 5.13 -7.40
CA LEU A 739 34.28 5.48 -6.49
C LEU A 739 34.82 5.49 -5.07
N ASP A 740 34.54 6.53 -4.30
CA ASP A 740 34.97 6.62 -2.90
C ASP A 740 33.97 5.97 -1.94
N ASP A 741 32.69 6.14 -2.23
CA ASP A 741 31.60 5.66 -1.38
C ASP A 741 31.41 4.13 -1.52
N ILE A 742 31.28 3.46 -0.38
CA ILE A 742 31.18 2.01 -0.29
C ILE A 742 29.88 1.50 -0.89
N SER A 743 28.78 2.24 -0.70
CA SER A 743 27.47 1.90 -1.26
C SER A 743 27.48 2.06 -2.79
N LEU A 744 28.16 3.08 -3.34
CA LEU A 744 28.40 3.19 -4.79
C LEU A 744 29.26 2.03 -5.34
N ARG A 745 30.35 1.65 -4.65
CA ARG A 745 31.18 0.50 -5.05
C ARG A 745 30.35 -0.78 -5.07
N LEU A 746 29.55 -0.99 -4.04
CA LEU A 746 28.67 -2.14 -3.91
C LEU A 746 27.64 -2.18 -5.05
N GLY A 747 27.07 -1.03 -5.42
CA GLY A 747 26.17 -0.88 -6.55
C GLY A 747 26.78 -1.35 -7.87
N LEU A 748 27.96 -0.82 -8.20
CA LEU A 748 28.67 -1.18 -9.42
C LEU A 748 29.12 -2.65 -9.44
N PHE A 749 29.57 -3.16 -8.30
CA PHE A 749 29.98 -4.56 -8.15
C PHE A 749 28.79 -5.54 -8.29
N THR A 750 27.65 -5.22 -7.66
CA THR A 750 26.43 -6.02 -7.75
C THR A 750 25.92 -6.08 -9.18
N LEU A 751 26.01 -4.97 -9.92
CA LEU A 751 25.75 -4.94 -11.35
C LEU A 751 26.69 -5.88 -12.13
N GLY A 752 27.99 -5.81 -11.85
CA GLY A 752 29.00 -6.69 -12.44
C GLY A 752 28.78 -8.18 -12.19
N CYS A 753 28.07 -8.54 -11.12
CA CYS A 753 27.66 -9.92 -10.82
C CYS A 753 26.38 -10.35 -11.55
N SER A 754 25.65 -9.41 -12.16
CA SER A 754 24.33 -9.64 -12.75
C SER A 754 24.41 -10.48 -14.05
N PRO A 755 23.40 -11.33 -14.32
CA PRO A 755 23.33 -12.12 -15.55
C PRO A 755 23.08 -11.27 -16.81
N GLY A 756 22.93 -11.92 -17.97
CA GLY A 756 22.80 -11.27 -19.27
C GLY A 756 21.50 -10.47 -19.36
N GLY A 757 21.57 -9.28 -19.95
CA GLY A 757 20.42 -8.39 -20.11
C GLY A 757 19.64 -8.65 -21.38
N ASN A 758 18.32 -8.44 -21.34
CA ASN A 758 17.38 -8.82 -22.41
C ASN A 758 17.68 -8.18 -23.77
N SER A 759 18.30 -6.99 -23.78
CA SER A 759 18.67 -6.27 -25.01
C SER A 759 19.90 -6.84 -25.71
N SER A 760 20.67 -7.75 -25.10
CA SER A 760 21.85 -8.37 -25.70
C SER A 760 21.50 -9.14 -26.98
N ASN A 761 20.37 -9.82 -27.00
CA ASN A 761 19.87 -10.58 -28.15
C ASN A 761 19.59 -9.69 -29.36
N PHE A 762 19.01 -8.49 -29.11
CA PHE A 762 18.73 -7.50 -30.15
C PHE A 762 20.01 -6.94 -30.75
N TRP A 763 20.98 -6.57 -29.89
CA TRP A 763 22.28 -6.07 -30.34
C TRP A 763 23.08 -7.14 -31.09
N THR A 764 23.05 -8.39 -30.62
CA THR A 764 23.67 -9.53 -31.30
C THR A 764 23.14 -9.69 -32.72
N LEU A 765 21.82 -9.56 -32.91
CA LEU A 765 21.22 -9.59 -34.24
C LEU A 765 21.70 -8.44 -35.14
N LEU A 766 21.72 -7.21 -34.63
CA LEU A 766 22.13 -6.02 -35.40
C LEU A 766 23.59 -6.07 -35.88
N PHE A 767 24.46 -6.75 -35.14
CA PHE A 767 25.87 -6.94 -35.50
C PHE A 767 26.14 -8.28 -36.21
N ASN A 768 25.11 -8.96 -36.73
CA ASN A 768 25.22 -10.26 -37.40
C ASN A 768 25.91 -11.34 -36.55
N GLY A 769 25.65 -11.31 -35.24
CA GLY A 769 26.13 -12.29 -34.27
C GLY A 769 25.28 -13.57 -34.21
N ASP A 770 25.78 -14.57 -33.50
CA ASP A 770 25.06 -15.83 -33.25
C ASP A 770 23.97 -15.63 -32.19
N VAL A 771 22.75 -15.33 -32.64
CA VAL A 771 21.60 -15.09 -31.77
C VAL A 771 21.22 -16.34 -30.97
N ASN A 772 21.39 -17.55 -31.53
CA ASN A 772 21.08 -18.79 -30.81
C ASN A 772 22.03 -19.00 -29.63
N LEU A 773 23.30 -18.61 -29.82
CA LEU A 773 24.29 -18.59 -28.74
C LEU A 773 23.95 -17.55 -27.66
N SER A 774 23.61 -16.32 -28.04
CA SER A 774 23.20 -15.27 -27.08
C SER A 774 21.98 -15.69 -26.24
N ILE A 775 20.90 -16.18 -26.86
CA ILE A 775 19.71 -16.69 -26.14
C ILE A 775 20.07 -17.80 -25.14
N THR A 776 20.97 -18.71 -25.54
CA THR A 776 21.40 -19.81 -24.69
C THR A 776 22.22 -19.31 -23.50
N MET A 777 23.13 -18.35 -23.72
CA MET A 777 23.93 -17.74 -22.66
C MET A 777 23.08 -16.90 -21.69
N THR A 778 22.09 -16.14 -22.17
CA THR A 778 21.17 -15.39 -21.32
C THR A 778 20.40 -16.32 -20.38
N LEU A 779 19.89 -17.45 -20.89
CA LEU A 779 19.17 -18.42 -20.06
C LEU A 779 20.09 -19.06 -19.01
N ILE A 780 21.26 -19.57 -19.43
CA ILE A 780 22.22 -20.21 -18.52
C ILE A 780 22.66 -19.21 -17.44
N SER A 781 22.98 -17.98 -17.82
CA SER A 781 23.41 -16.96 -16.87
C SER A 781 22.30 -16.56 -15.90
N THR A 782 21.07 -16.41 -16.38
CA THR A 782 19.92 -16.06 -15.52
C THR A 782 19.61 -17.15 -14.50
N VAL A 783 19.78 -18.43 -14.85
CA VAL A 783 19.62 -19.53 -13.87
C VAL A 783 20.82 -19.58 -12.92
N ALA A 784 22.03 -19.40 -13.42
CA ALA A 784 23.25 -19.46 -12.61
C ALA A 784 23.40 -18.29 -11.63
N SER A 785 22.78 -17.13 -11.90
CA SER A 785 22.83 -15.96 -11.03
C SER A 785 22.29 -16.23 -9.63
N LEU A 786 21.32 -17.15 -9.49
CA LEU A 786 20.79 -17.61 -8.19
C LEU A 786 21.88 -18.12 -7.24
N ALA A 787 22.99 -18.65 -7.78
CA ALA A 787 24.13 -19.12 -7.01
C ALA A 787 25.34 -18.18 -7.13
N MET A 788 25.65 -17.70 -8.33
CA MET A 788 26.86 -16.93 -8.59
C MET A 788 26.81 -15.53 -7.99
N MET A 789 25.65 -14.84 -8.01
CA MET A 789 25.54 -13.50 -7.40
C MET A 789 25.73 -13.56 -5.88
N PRO A 790 25.01 -14.43 -5.12
CA PRO A 790 25.27 -14.58 -3.69
C PRO A 790 26.70 -15.00 -3.38
N LEU A 791 27.32 -15.86 -4.20
CA LEU A 791 28.71 -16.30 -4.00
C LEU A 791 29.70 -15.14 -4.08
N TRP A 792 29.58 -14.25 -5.07
CA TRP A 792 30.44 -13.06 -5.16
C TRP A 792 30.16 -12.05 -4.06
N LEU A 793 28.89 -11.86 -3.67
CA LEU A 793 28.52 -10.98 -2.57
C LEU A 793 29.00 -11.51 -1.21
N PHE A 794 29.02 -12.83 -1.00
CA PHE A 794 29.54 -13.48 0.20
C PHE A 794 31.07 -13.45 0.26
N THR A 795 31.74 -13.53 -0.89
CA THR A 795 33.21 -13.49 -0.98
C THR A 795 33.72 -12.05 -1.10
N LEU A 796 33.97 -11.52 -2.30
CA LEU A 796 34.51 -10.17 -2.47
C LEU A 796 33.56 -9.07 -1.99
N GLY A 797 32.24 -9.27 -2.07
CA GLY A 797 31.27 -8.32 -1.52
C GLY A 797 31.45 -8.11 -0.02
N SER A 798 31.78 -9.16 0.75
CA SER A 798 32.04 -9.06 2.20
C SER A 798 33.14 -8.06 2.55
N THR A 799 34.12 -7.84 1.66
CA THR A 799 35.18 -6.85 1.87
C THR A 799 34.65 -5.42 1.79
N LEU A 800 33.65 -5.17 0.95
CA LEU A 800 32.96 -3.89 0.85
C LEU A 800 32.02 -3.70 2.04
N PHE A 801 31.27 -4.74 2.43
CA PHE A 801 30.34 -4.68 3.56
C PHE A 801 31.04 -4.52 4.92
N SER A 802 32.16 -5.23 5.14
CA SER A 802 32.95 -5.13 6.38
C SER A 802 33.62 -3.77 6.54
N ALA A 803 34.00 -3.12 5.42
CA ALA A 803 34.55 -1.77 5.44
C ALA A 803 33.48 -0.69 5.71
N GLY A 804 32.20 -0.97 5.45
CA GLY A 804 31.11 0.01 5.52
C GLY A 804 30.14 -0.12 6.71
N ASN A 805 30.37 -1.05 7.65
CA ASN A 805 29.42 -1.36 8.74
C ASN A 805 27.99 -1.73 8.28
N ILE A 806 27.83 -2.15 7.02
CA ILE A 806 26.53 -2.54 6.46
C ILE A 806 26.23 -3.99 6.86
N LYS A 807 25.16 -4.22 7.63
CA LYS A 807 24.71 -5.58 7.99
C LYS A 807 24.14 -6.28 6.77
N ILE A 808 24.69 -7.45 6.44
CA ILE A 808 24.38 -8.13 5.18
C ILE A 808 23.09 -8.95 5.30
N PRO A 809 22.03 -8.61 4.55
CA PRO A 809 20.77 -9.32 4.61
C PRO A 809 20.77 -10.42 3.55
N TYR A 810 21.63 -11.43 3.73
CA TYR A 810 21.81 -12.55 2.78
C TYR A 810 20.50 -13.27 2.47
N PHE A 811 19.62 -13.39 3.46
CA PHE A 811 18.29 -13.97 3.26
C PHE A 811 17.46 -13.14 2.28
N ASN A 812 17.43 -11.81 2.43
CA ASN A 812 16.69 -10.91 1.54
C ASN A 812 17.29 -10.87 0.13
N LEU A 813 18.62 -10.93 0.02
CA LEU A 813 19.31 -11.03 -1.27
C LEU A 813 18.91 -12.32 -2.01
N PHE A 814 18.93 -13.45 -1.31
CA PHE A 814 18.56 -14.75 -1.88
C PHE A 814 17.08 -14.83 -2.25
N THR A 815 16.19 -14.36 -1.38
CA THR A 815 14.74 -14.35 -1.65
C THR A 815 14.40 -13.41 -2.79
N SER A 816 15.03 -12.23 -2.88
CA SER A 816 14.84 -11.28 -3.99
C SER A 816 15.24 -11.87 -5.34
N LEU A 817 16.38 -12.59 -5.39
CA LEU A 817 16.82 -13.25 -6.62
C LEU A 817 15.86 -14.36 -7.06
N ILE A 818 15.31 -15.14 -6.13
CA ILE A 818 14.26 -16.13 -6.43
C ILE A 818 13.01 -15.45 -6.98
N THR A 819 12.54 -14.40 -6.31
CA THR A 819 11.36 -13.62 -6.72
C THR A 819 11.52 -13.04 -8.13
N LEU A 820 12.72 -12.61 -8.51
CA LEU A 820 12.99 -12.08 -9.84
C LEU A 820 13.15 -13.16 -10.92
N THR A 821 13.62 -14.36 -10.56
CA THR A 821 13.88 -15.44 -11.53
C THR A 821 12.63 -16.31 -11.76
N PHE A 822 11.75 -16.44 -10.76
CA PHE A 822 10.53 -17.24 -10.82
C PHE A 822 9.57 -16.88 -11.98
N PRO A 823 9.30 -15.60 -12.30
CA PRO A 823 8.43 -15.22 -13.41
C PRO A 823 8.93 -15.70 -14.77
N MET A 824 10.24 -15.77 -14.98
CA MET A 824 10.82 -16.31 -16.22
C MET A 824 10.48 -17.80 -16.40
N PHE A 825 10.53 -18.59 -15.33
CA PHE A 825 10.13 -20.00 -15.37
C PHE A 825 8.65 -20.16 -15.73
N ILE A 826 7.78 -19.28 -15.20
CA ILE A 826 6.36 -19.25 -15.59
C ILE A 826 6.23 -19.03 -17.10
N GLY A 827 6.99 -18.09 -17.69
CA GLY A 827 6.99 -17.86 -19.13
C GLY A 827 7.40 -19.09 -19.95
N ILE A 828 8.44 -19.81 -19.51
CA ILE A 828 8.88 -21.06 -20.15
C ILE A 828 7.77 -22.13 -20.08
N LEU A 829 7.09 -22.25 -18.93
CA LEU A 829 5.97 -23.18 -18.75
C LEU A 829 4.77 -22.80 -19.64
N ILE A 830 4.43 -21.52 -19.75
CA ILE A 830 3.38 -21.02 -20.65
C ILE A 830 3.68 -21.41 -22.09
N ARG A 831 4.94 -21.25 -22.54
CA ARG A 831 5.34 -21.67 -23.88
C ARG A 831 5.15 -23.18 -24.10
N HIS A 832 5.44 -24.00 -23.08
CA HIS A 832 5.32 -25.46 -23.18
C HIS A 832 3.86 -25.93 -23.22
N TYR A 833 3.01 -25.41 -22.33
CA TYR A 833 1.63 -25.87 -22.18
C TYR A 833 0.60 -25.10 -23.03
N ARG A 834 0.88 -23.85 -23.39
CA ARG A 834 -0.03 -22.94 -24.10
C ARG A 834 0.71 -22.19 -25.24
N PRO A 835 1.10 -22.89 -26.32
CA PRO A 835 1.88 -22.28 -27.41
C PRO A 835 1.17 -21.11 -28.12
N ASN A 836 -0.16 -21.07 -28.10
CA ASN A 836 -0.93 -19.95 -28.66
C ASN A 836 -0.72 -18.64 -27.88
N TRP A 837 -0.56 -18.72 -26.55
CA TRP A 837 -0.23 -17.56 -25.72
C TRP A 837 1.19 -17.06 -25.95
N ALA A 838 2.14 -17.98 -26.18
CA ALA A 838 3.51 -17.60 -26.55
C ALA A 838 3.55 -16.80 -27.87
N LYS A 839 2.74 -17.16 -28.87
CA LYS A 839 2.62 -16.38 -30.14
C LYS A 839 2.13 -14.96 -29.91
N VAL A 840 1.15 -14.77 -29.02
CA VAL A 840 0.64 -13.43 -28.64
C VAL A 840 1.71 -12.64 -27.89
N SER A 841 2.38 -13.27 -26.91
CA SER A 841 3.48 -12.69 -26.14
C SER A 841 4.63 -12.18 -27.03
N HIS A 842 4.98 -12.92 -28.09
CA HIS A 842 6.02 -12.51 -29.05
C HIS A 842 5.69 -11.19 -29.77
N LYS A 843 4.40 -10.93 -30.03
CA LYS A 843 3.97 -9.67 -30.67
C LYS A 843 3.99 -8.50 -29.69
N ILE A 844 3.75 -8.77 -28.40
CA ILE A 844 3.61 -7.77 -27.34
C ILE A 844 4.94 -7.39 -26.66
N ILE A 845 5.90 -8.32 -26.56
CA ILE A 845 7.12 -8.13 -25.76
C ILE A 845 7.93 -6.88 -26.15
N LYS A 846 8.06 -6.58 -27.44
CA LYS A 846 8.83 -5.43 -27.94
C LYS A 846 8.21 -4.09 -27.55
N PRO A 847 6.95 -3.77 -27.91
CA PRO A 847 6.33 -2.51 -27.50
C PRO A 847 6.20 -2.42 -25.98
N PHE A 848 5.88 -3.53 -25.31
CA PHE A 848 5.78 -3.55 -23.85
C PHE A 848 7.12 -3.23 -23.17
N THR A 849 8.23 -3.83 -23.60
CA THR A 849 9.56 -3.55 -23.04
C THR A 849 9.96 -2.08 -23.19
N ILE A 850 9.64 -1.47 -24.34
CA ILE A 850 9.89 -0.04 -24.56
C ILE A 850 9.07 0.80 -23.58
N VAL A 851 7.79 0.47 -23.39
CA VAL A 851 6.93 1.16 -22.40
C VAL A 851 7.47 1.03 -20.99
N VAL A 852 7.88 -0.18 -20.56
CA VAL A 852 8.46 -0.40 -19.22
C VAL A 852 9.74 0.42 -19.01
N VAL A 853 10.62 0.48 -20.01
CA VAL A 853 11.85 1.27 -19.94
C VAL A 853 11.56 2.77 -19.89
N ILE A 854 10.66 3.28 -20.73
CA ILE A 854 10.29 4.71 -20.74
C ILE A 854 9.59 5.08 -19.44
N PHE A 855 8.62 4.29 -18.99
CA PHE A 855 7.92 4.49 -17.74
C PHE A 855 8.89 4.47 -16.54
N GLY A 856 9.82 3.50 -16.52
CA GLY A 856 10.86 3.40 -15.50
C GLY A 856 11.77 4.62 -15.46
N ILE A 857 12.28 5.08 -16.62
CA ILE A 857 13.17 6.26 -16.69
C ILE A 857 12.41 7.54 -16.36
N ALA A 858 11.20 7.75 -16.93
CA ALA A 858 10.43 8.97 -16.74
C ALA A 858 9.91 9.09 -15.30
N GLY A 859 9.31 8.02 -14.76
CA GLY A 859 8.88 8.00 -13.37
C GLY A 859 10.07 8.11 -12.41
N SER A 860 11.23 7.54 -12.74
CA SER A 860 12.45 7.78 -11.96
C SER A 860 12.96 9.21 -12.04
N ALA A 861 12.88 9.86 -13.20
CA ALA A 861 13.28 11.25 -13.33
C ALA A 861 12.37 12.21 -12.56
N ILE A 862 11.08 11.88 -12.45
CA ILE A 862 10.08 12.69 -11.76
C ILE A 862 10.13 12.46 -10.24
N LEU A 863 10.07 11.20 -9.80
CA LEU A 863 9.95 10.81 -8.39
C LEU A 863 11.31 10.66 -7.70
N TYR A 864 12.30 10.14 -8.44
CA TYR A 864 13.68 9.96 -7.98
C TYR A 864 14.64 10.99 -8.59
N ASN A 865 14.19 12.24 -8.79
CA ASN A 865 15.05 13.32 -9.29
C ASN A 865 16.37 13.44 -8.49
N HIS A 866 16.34 13.13 -7.19
CA HIS A 866 17.53 13.09 -6.34
C HIS A 866 18.61 12.09 -6.80
N ILE A 867 18.25 10.93 -7.38
CA ILE A 867 19.20 9.97 -7.96
C ILE A 867 19.94 10.60 -9.15
N PHE A 868 19.23 11.34 -10.01
CA PHE A 868 19.87 12.04 -11.12
C PHE A 868 20.76 13.20 -10.66
N VAL A 869 20.45 13.80 -9.50
CA VAL A 869 21.34 14.78 -8.85
C VAL A 869 22.60 14.12 -8.26
N MET A 870 22.57 12.82 -7.95
CA MET A 870 23.75 12.04 -7.54
C MET A 870 24.71 11.70 -8.69
N PHE A 871 24.33 11.91 -9.97
CA PHE A 871 25.22 11.62 -11.09
C PHE A 871 26.42 12.55 -11.12
N THR A 872 27.59 11.97 -10.87
CA THR A 872 28.90 12.60 -11.05
C THR A 872 29.64 11.95 -12.21
N TRP A 873 30.60 12.68 -12.80
CA TRP A 873 31.42 12.14 -13.89
C TRP A 873 32.17 10.86 -13.52
N PRO A 874 32.73 10.69 -12.31
CA PRO A 874 33.34 9.42 -11.90
C PRO A 874 32.40 8.21 -11.97
N ILE A 875 31.13 8.37 -11.55
CA ILE A 875 30.13 7.29 -11.61
C ILE A 875 29.83 6.91 -13.07
N VAL A 876 29.63 7.91 -13.93
CA VAL A 876 29.39 7.73 -15.37
C VAL A 876 30.59 7.04 -16.04
N ILE A 877 31.81 7.50 -15.74
CA ILE A 877 33.05 6.93 -16.29
C ILE A 877 33.25 5.49 -15.80
N ALA A 878 33.00 5.22 -14.51
CA ALA A 878 33.09 3.88 -13.95
C ALA A 878 32.13 2.91 -14.66
N GLY A 879 30.86 3.29 -14.82
CA GLY A 879 29.88 2.49 -15.57
C GLY A 879 30.29 2.28 -17.04
N ALA A 880 30.84 3.30 -17.70
CA ALA A 880 31.34 3.21 -19.07
C ALA A 880 32.51 2.22 -19.19
N LEU A 881 33.48 2.30 -18.27
CA LEU A 881 34.65 1.43 -18.26
C LEU A 881 34.28 -0.02 -17.99
N VAL A 882 33.31 -0.28 -17.10
CA VAL A 882 32.80 -1.64 -16.88
C VAL A 882 32.21 -2.19 -18.17
N ALA A 883 31.35 -1.45 -18.86
CA ALA A 883 30.78 -1.88 -20.14
C ALA A 883 31.86 -2.11 -21.21
N ILE A 884 32.81 -1.19 -21.37
CA ILE A 884 33.92 -1.31 -22.33
C ILE A 884 34.80 -2.52 -22.01
N SER A 885 35.06 -2.79 -20.73
CA SER A 885 35.82 -3.96 -20.29
C SER A 885 35.12 -5.25 -20.68
N GLY A 886 33.79 -5.33 -20.53
CA GLY A 886 32.99 -6.47 -20.94
C GLY A 886 33.05 -6.72 -22.46
N TYR A 887 32.87 -5.66 -23.27
CA TYR A 887 32.93 -5.80 -24.72
C TYR A 887 34.31 -6.27 -25.18
N SER A 888 35.36 -5.63 -24.65
CA SER A 888 36.74 -5.85 -25.07
C SER A 888 37.24 -7.22 -24.62
N LEU A 889 37.12 -7.55 -23.34
CA LEU A 889 37.62 -8.81 -22.79
C LEU A 889 36.81 -10.01 -23.31
N GLY A 890 35.49 -9.87 -23.46
CA GLY A 890 34.66 -10.90 -24.07
C GLY A 890 35.05 -11.19 -25.52
N ALA A 891 35.37 -10.16 -26.31
CA ALA A 891 35.84 -10.31 -27.69
C ALA A 891 37.25 -10.92 -27.76
N ILE A 892 38.17 -10.47 -26.92
CA ILE A 892 39.55 -10.96 -26.89
C ILE A 892 39.57 -12.45 -26.54
N ILE A 893 38.88 -12.85 -25.46
CA ILE A 893 38.92 -14.24 -24.97
C ILE A 893 38.25 -15.18 -25.96
N SER A 894 37.07 -14.83 -26.48
CA SER A 894 36.40 -15.66 -27.49
C SER A 894 37.23 -15.78 -28.77
N SER A 895 37.93 -14.72 -29.19
CA SER A 895 38.85 -14.77 -30.33
C SER A 895 40.07 -15.66 -30.07
N LEU A 896 40.66 -15.60 -28.87
CA LEU A 896 41.79 -16.46 -28.47
C LEU A 896 41.38 -17.94 -28.39
N CYS A 897 40.14 -18.22 -28.01
CA CYS A 897 39.57 -19.57 -28.03
C CYS A 897 39.17 -20.06 -29.44
N GLY A 898 39.48 -19.30 -30.50
CA GLY A 898 39.23 -19.70 -31.90
C GLY A 898 37.77 -19.65 -32.32
N MET A 899 36.92 -18.84 -31.65
CA MET A 899 35.51 -18.70 -32.01
C MET A 899 35.34 -17.94 -33.33
N LYS A 900 34.27 -18.25 -34.07
CA LYS A 900 33.95 -17.56 -35.32
C LYS A 900 33.42 -16.15 -35.04
N ARG A 901 33.60 -15.22 -35.99
CA ARG A 901 33.12 -13.82 -35.91
C ARG A 901 31.70 -13.67 -35.29
N PRO A 902 30.67 -14.41 -35.74
CA PRO A 902 29.33 -14.28 -35.15
C PRO A 902 29.26 -14.68 -33.66
N GLN A 903 30.06 -15.67 -33.25
CA GLN A 903 30.11 -16.14 -31.86
C GLN A 903 30.90 -15.17 -30.96
N VAL A 904 31.99 -14.60 -31.49
CA VAL A 904 32.76 -13.54 -30.81
C VAL A 904 31.89 -12.32 -30.52
N VAL A 905 31.07 -11.90 -31.51
CA VAL A 905 30.11 -10.80 -31.35
C VAL A 905 29.08 -11.13 -30.26
N ALA A 906 28.48 -12.32 -30.31
CA ALA A 906 27.50 -12.74 -29.31
C ALA A 906 28.10 -12.77 -27.89
N ILE A 907 29.28 -13.35 -27.69
CA ILE A 907 29.94 -13.43 -26.39
C ILE A 907 30.34 -12.05 -25.87
N SER A 908 30.88 -11.18 -26.72
CA SER A 908 31.26 -9.81 -26.38
C SER A 908 30.07 -8.98 -25.89
N ILE A 909 28.96 -9.02 -26.64
CA ILE A 909 27.74 -8.28 -26.28
C ILE A 909 27.11 -8.85 -25.01
N GLU A 910 27.01 -10.18 -24.89
CA GLU A 910 26.42 -10.80 -23.70
C GLU A 910 27.23 -10.53 -22.42
N THR A 911 28.56 -10.42 -22.54
CA THR A 911 29.43 -10.11 -21.40
C THR A 911 29.22 -8.68 -20.90
N ALA A 912 29.10 -7.71 -21.80
CA ALA A 912 28.97 -6.29 -21.45
C ALA A 912 27.55 -5.86 -21.07
N TYR A 913 26.55 -6.40 -21.78
CA TYR A 913 25.16 -5.99 -21.65
C TYR A 913 24.48 -6.76 -20.52
N GLN A 914 24.87 -6.44 -19.29
CA GLN A 914 24.34 -7.06 -18.08
C GLN A 914 22.92 -6.58 -17.74
N ASN A 915 22.24 -7.35 -16.91
CA ASN A 915 20.88 -7.04 -16.46
C ASN A 915 20.88 -6.07 -15.28
N GLY A 916 21.00 -4.77 -15.58
CA GLY A 916 20.99 -3.74 -14.53
C GLY A 916 19.68 -3.61 -13.75
N GLY A 917 18.56 -4.10 -14.30
CA GLY A 917 17.28 -4.14 -13.60
C GLY A 917 17.29 -5.10 -12.40
N ILE A 918 17.92 -6.28 -12.54
CA ILE A 918 18.06 -7.24 -11.42
C ILE A 918 18.92 -6.64 -10.33
N ALA A 919 20.08 -6.07 -10.67
CA ALA A 919 20.97 -5.47 -9.69
C ALA A 919 20.31 -4.31 -8.94
N PHE A 920 19.59 -3.44 -9.66
CA PHE A 920 18.83 -2.33 -9.09
C PHE A 920 17.77 -2.79 -8.09
N ILE A 921 16.88 -3.72 -8.49
CA ILE A 921 15.80 -4.21 -7.61
C ILE A 921 16.38 -4.99 -6.43
N LEU A 922 17.43 -5.78 -6.66
CA LEU A 922 18.11 -6.53 -5.61
C LEU A 922 18.63 -5.61 -4.50
N LEU A 923 19.28 -4.50 -4.87
CA LEU A 923 19.82 -3.52 -3.91
C LEU A 923 18.69 -2.82 -3.13
N LEU A 924 17.61 -2.43 -3.82
CA LEU A 924 16.45 -1.78 -3.18
C LEU A 924 15.71 -2.67 -2.18
N LEU A 925 15.56 -3.96 -2.49
CA LEU A 925 14.86 -4.91 -1.61
C LEU A 925 15.74 -5.42 -0.46
N SER A 926 17.06 -5.30 -0.61
CA SER A 926 18.01 -5.89 0.35
C SER A 926 18.56 -4.86 1.32
N LEU A 927 18.93 -3.67 0.86
CA LEU A 927 19.54 -2.64 1.71
C LEU A 927 18.49 -1.73 2.35
N GLN A 928 18.84 -1.13 3.49
CA GLN A 928 18.04 -0.08 4.11
C GLN A 928 18.40 1.30 3.52
N GLN A 929 17.49 2.26 3.60
CA GLN A 929 17.79 3.66 3.24
C GLN A 929 18.73 4.26 4.31
N PRO A 930 19.68 5.14 3.93
CA PRO A 930 19.94 5.69 2.60
C PRO A 930 20.83 4.83 1.66
N ASP A 931 21.40 3.72 2.14
CA ASP A 931 22.35 2.91 1.35
C ASP A 931 21.74 2.28 0.10
N ALA A 932 20.49 1.84 0.17
CA ALA A 932 19.76 1.31 -0.98
C ALA A 932 19.69 2.32 -2.14
N ASP A 933 19.40 3.58 -1.83
CA ASP A 933 19.26 4.64 -2.82
C ASP A 933 20.62 5.01 -3.43
N ILE A 934 21.66 5.11 -2.61
CA ILE A 934 23.03 5.41 -3.05
C ILE A 934 23.59 4.27 -3.90
N ALA A 935 23.46 3.02 -3.45
CA ALA A 935 23.97 1.86 -4.18
C ALA A 935 23.26 1.63 -5.52
N SER A 936 22.04 2.13 -5.70
CA SER A 936 21.29 2.01 -6.95
C SER A 936 21.82 2.91 -8.08
N VAL A 937 22.51 4.01 -7.76
CA VAL A 937 22.92 5.05 -8.72
C VAL A 937 23.83 4.51 -9.83
N PRO A 938 24.90 3.73 -9.55
CA PRO A 938 25.78 3.21 -10.59
C PRO A 938 25.05 2.23 -11.53
N CYS A 939 24.01 1.54 -11.04
CA CYS A 939 23.20 0.64 -11.86
C CYS A 939 22.50 1.41 -12.99
N ILE A 940 21.89 2.53 -12.65
CA ILE A 940 21.20 3.40 -13.62
C ILE A 940 22.20 4.08 -14.56
N ALA A 941 23.32 4.58 -14.02
CA ALA A 941 24.35 5.23 -14.82
C ALA A 941 24.89 4.29 -15.92
N GLN A 942 25.20 3.03 -15.58
CA GLN A 942 25.69 2.06 -16.55
C GLN A 942 24.59 1.66 -17.57
N LEU A 943 23.33 1.51 -17.16
CA LEU A 943 22.21 1.22 -18.07
C LEU A 943 22.07 2.27 -19.19
N LEU A 944 22.28 3.55 -18.87
CA LEU A 944 22.20 4.65 -19.86
C LEU A 944 23.37 4.65 -20.85
N ILE A 945 24.54 4.18 -20.42
CA ILE A 945 25.79 4.26 -21.19
C ILE A 945 26.04 2.99 -22.03
N THR A 946 25.67 1.81 -21.54
CA THR A 946 26.09 0.51 -22.11
C THR A 946 25.75 0.36 -23.61
N GLY A 947 24.63 0.93 -24.07
CA GLY A 947 24.20 0.87 -25.47
C GLY A 947 24.79 1.94 -26.40
N GLN A 948 25.32 3.05 -25.86
CA GLN A 948 25.80 4.18 -26.67
C GLN A 948 27.01 3.81 -27.55
N PRO A 949 28.03 3.06 -27.05
CA PRO A 949 29.14 2.60 -27.88
C PRO A 949 28.69 1.80 -29.10
N LEU A 950 27.66 0.95 -28.95
CA LEU A 950 27.14 0.13 -30.04
C LEU A 950 26.45 0.98 -31.12
N TRP A 951 25.68 1.99 -30.73
CA TRP A 951 25.11 2.95 -31.67
C TRP A 951 26.20 3.70 -32.46
N LEU A 952 27.25 4.16 -31.78
CA LEU A 952 28.39 4.85 -32.43
C LEU A 952 29.09 3.95 -33.45
N VAL A 953 29.30 2.66 -33.12
CA VAL A 953 29.88 1.70 -34.05
C VAL A 953 28.96 1.48 -35.27
N LEU A 954 27.65 1.31 -35.08
CA LEU A 954 26.71 1.14 -36.20
C LEU A 954 26.67 2.35 -37.13
N ILE A 955 26.64 3.56 -36.57
CA ILE A 955 26.69 4.80 -37.34
C ILE A 955 28.02 4.89 -38.09
N GLY A 956 29.14 4.61 -37.41
CA GLY A 956 30.47 4.57 -38.02
C GLY A 956 30.56 3.59 -39.18
N VAL A 957 30.03 2.37 -39.03
CA VAL A 957 29.99 1.35 -40.10
C VAL A 957 29.11 1.82 -41.27
N LYS A 958 27.94 2.43 -41.01
CA LYS A 958 27.08 2.96 -42.08
C LYS A 958 27.74 4.12 -42.83
N ILE A 959 28.42 5.02 -42.11
CA ILE A 959 29.19 6.12 -42.70
C ILE A 959 30.34 5.55 -43.53
N TRP A 960 31.11 4.60 -42.98
CA TRP A 960 32.22 3.93 -43.66
C TRP A 960 31.77 3.25 -44.95
N ASN A 961 30.70 2.45 -44.90
CA ASN A 961 30.16 1.78 -46.08
C ASN A 961 29.61 2.74 -47.14
N ARG A 962 29.18 3.95 -46.73
CA ARG A 962 28.75 5.02 -47.64
C ARG A 962 29.93 5.68 -48.36
N PHE A 963 31.08 5.79 -47.71
CA PHE A 963 32.29 6.38 -48.30
C PHE A 963 33.18 5.35 -49.00
N HIS A 964 33.09 4.08 -48.64
CA HIS A 964 33.82 2.95 -49.24
C HIS A 964 32.85 1.82 -49.61
N PRO A 965 32.08 1.97 -50.71
CA PRO A 965 31.21 0.90 -51.19
C PRO A 965 32.06 -0.31 -51.58
N GLN A 966 31.94 -1.40 -50.82
CA GLN A 966 32.55 -2.68 -51.20
C GLN A 966 31.77 -3.29 -52.37
N ASN A 967 32.49 -3.66 -53.44
CA ASN A 967 31.92 -4.29 -54.64
C ASN A 967 31.60 -5.79 -54.48
N ASN A 968 31.66 -6.35 -53.26
CA ASN A 968 31.41 -7.78 -53.01
C ASN A 968 30.36 -7.95 -51.92
N ASP A 969 29.09 -8.13 -52.33
CA ASP A 969 28.36 -9.39 -52.13
C ASP A 969 26.91 -9.31 -52.65
N LYS A 970 26.75 -9.33 -53.98
CA LYS A 970 25.45 -9.66 -54.62
C LYS A 970 25.07 -11.15 -54.50
N SER A 971 25.77 -11.92 -53.66
CA SER A 971 25.56 -13.36 -53.49
C SER A 971 24.76 -13.73 -52.22
N VAL A 972 24.62 -12.80 -51.26
CA VAL A 972 23.97 -13.08 -49.96
C VAL A 972 22.51 -12.64 -49.94
N ASP A 973 22.16 -11.51 -50.54
CA ASP A 973 20.77 -10.99 -50.54
C ASP A 973 19.81 -11.87 -51.37
N ASN A 974 20.27 -12.43 -52.50
CA ASN A 974 19.46 -13.34 -53.33
C ASN A 974 19.24 -14.74 -52.73
N LYS A 975 19.98 -15.11 -51.66
CA LYS A 975 19.74 -16.37 -50.92
C LYS A 975 18.75 -16.17 -49.78
N ASN A 976 18.75 -14.99 -49.14
CA ASN A 976 17.86 -14.68 -48.04
C ASN A 976 16.42 -14.41 -48.49
N ASP A 977 16.22 -13.80 -49.68
CA ASP A 977 14.89 -13.62 -50.27
C ASP A 977 14.26 -14.94 -50.76
N LYS A 978 15.08 -15.95 -51.09
CA LYS A 978 14.59 -17.31 -51.41
C LYS A 978 14.30 -18.15 -50.17
N ILE A 979 14.96 -17.88 -49.05
CA ILE A 979 14.72 -18.58 -47.78
C ILE A 979 13.43 -18.05 -47.13
N SER A 980 13.18 -16.73 -47.15
CA SER A 980 11.94 -16.13 -46.62
C SER A 980 10.70 -16.61 -47.39
N GLU A 981 10.76 -16.70 -48.73
CA GLU A 981 9.67 -17.26 -49.54
C GLU A 981 9.46 -18.79 -49.36
N GLN A 982 10.50 -19.54 -48.97
CA GLN A 982 10.37 -20.98 -48.68
C GLN A 982 9.84 -21.27 -47.27
N THR A 983 10.13 -20.42 -46.27
CA THR A 983 9.52 -20.55 -44.93
C THR A 983 8.03 -20.22 -44.95
N ASP A 984 7.58 -19.20 -45.71
CA ASP A 984 6.16 -18.85 -45.79
C ASP A 984 5.34 -19.85 -46.65
N LYS A 985 5.98 -20.54 -47.61
CA LYS A 985 5.33 -21.64 -48.36
C LYS A 985 5.29 -22.97 -47.57
N ASN A 986 6.22 -23.20 -46.65
CA ASN A 986 6.23 -24.43 -45.83
C ASN A 986 5.32 -24.34 -44.59
N VAL A 987 4.98 -23.15 -44.11
CA VAL A 987 4.01 -22.98 -43.00
C VAL A 987 2.56 -23.16 -43.48
N ASN A 988 2.26 -22.82 -44.74
CA ASN A 988 0.92 -23.02 -45.32
C ASN A 988 0.64 -24.45 -45.84
N ASN A 989 1.65 -25.34 -45.84
CA ASN A 989 1.49 -26.75 -46.23
C ASN A 989 1.53 -27.73 -45.04
N LEU A 990 1.49 -27.24 -43.80
CA LEU A 990 1.45 -28.07 -42.58
C LEU A 990 0.08 -28.08 -41.86
N GLU A 991 -0.93 -27.41 -42.42
CA GLU A 991 -2.34 -27.68 -42.13
C GLU A 991 -2.94 -28.49 -43.28
N ASN A 992 -2.58 -29.78 -43.37
CA ASN A 992 -3.35 -30.87 -43.99
C ASN A 992 -2.42 -32.11 -44.10
N GLY A 993 -2.42 -32.97 -43.08
CA GLY A 993 -1.65 -34.22 -43.15
C GLY A 993 -1.66 -35.00 -41.84
N CYS A 994 -2.30 -36.15 -41.87
CA CYS A 994 -2.64 -37.04 -40.77
C CYS A 994 -1.45 -37.55 -39.92
N TYR A 995 -1.81 -37.98 -38.71
CA TYR A 995 -1.14 -39.02 -37.92
C TYR A 995 -0.72 -40.21 -38.81
N ASP A 996 0.56 -40.58 -38.79
CA ASP A 996 1.06 -41.81 -38.14
C ASP A 996 2.58 -41.98 -38.35
N GLY A 997 3.26 -42.42 -37.29
CA GLY A 997 4.66 -42.84 -37.30
C GLY A 997 4.79 -44.39 -37.23
N PRO A 998 5.93 -44.97 -37.65
CA PRO A 998 6.04 -46.38 -38.04
C PRO A 998 6.71 -47.30 -36.98
N TYR A 999 6.55 -48.63 -37.08
CA TYR A 999 7.64 -49.65 -37.22
C TYR A 999 7.16 -51.13 -37.17
N ILE A 1000 7.55 -51.92 -38.22
CA ILE A 1000 7.91 -53.38 -38.33
C ILE A 1000 6.80 -54.43 -38.01
N ASP A 1001 6.43 -55.40 -38.86
CA ASP A 1001 7.23 -56.47 -39.52
C ASP A 1001 6.54 -57.11 -40.78
N LYS A 1002 7.31 -57.85 -41.59
CA LYS A 1002 7.02 -58.61 -42.86
C LYS A 1002 5.90 -59.71 -42.79
N PRO A 1003 5.54 -60.47 -43.87
CA PRO A 1003 5.63 -60.33 -45.36
C PRO A 1003 4.37 -60.80 -46.17
N LYS A 1004 4.43 -60.68 -47.53
CA LYS A 1004 3.67 -61.42 -48.60
C LYS A 1004 2.16 -61.04 -48.73
N THR A 1005 1.49 -60.95 -49.88
CA THR A 1005 1.61 -61.54 -51.23
C THR A 1005 0.71 -60.78 -52.21
N ASP A 1006 1.01 -60.89 -53.50
CA ASP A 1006 0.15 -60.98 -54.71
C ASP A 1006 -0.95 -59.96 -55.08
N THR A 1007 -0.86 -59.53 -56.37
CA THR A 1007 -1.97 -59.37 -57.38
C THR A 1007 -3.08 -58.35 -57.09
N GLU A 1008 -3.68 -57.61 -58.00
CA GLU A 1008 -3.74 -57.52 -59.47
C GLU A 1008 -4.68 -56.31 -59.77
N LEU A 1009 -4.57 -55.72 -60.98
CA LEU A 1009 -5.66 -55.14 -61.79
C LEU A 1009 -6.61 -54.06 -61.19
N ASN A 1010 -7.20 -53.12 -61.93
CA ASN A 1010 -7.07 -52.52 -63.25
C ASN A 1010 -8.20 -51.46 -63.31
N ALA A 1011 -8.12 -50.58 -64.32
CA ALA A 1011 -9.25 -49.93 -64.99
C ALA A 1011 -10.02 -48.85 -64.17
N SER A 1012 -9.85 -47.56 -64.49
CA SER A 1012 -10.49 -46.84 -65.60
C SER A 1012 -12.02 -46.82 -65.52
N THR A 1013 -12.63 -45.64 -65.37
CA THR A 1013 -13.17 -44.84 -66.48
C THR A 1013 -14.04 -43.69 -65.97
N ASN A 1014 -13.78 -42.51 -66.54
CA ASN A 1014 -14.70 -41.47 -67.05
C ASN A 1014 -16.15 -41.42 -66.55
N GLY A 1015 -16.61 -40.19 -66.27
CA GLY A 1015 -18.03 -39.85 -66.24
C GLY A 1015 -18.30 -38.40 -65.89
N THR A 1016 -18.38 -37.56 -66.91
CA THR A 1016 -18.74 -36.13 -66.94
C THR A 1016 -20.21 -35.86 -66.60
N HIS A 1017 -20.46 -34.71 -65.95
CA HIS A 1017 -21.51 -33.69 -66.18
C HIS A 1017 -21.95 -33.10 -64.82
N ASP A 1018 -21.65 -31.84 -64.47
CA ASP A 1018 -22.06 -30.54 -65.02
C ASP A 1018 -23.41 -30.04 -64.47
N ILE A 1019 -23.47 -28.71 -64.24
CA ILE A 1019 -24.64 -27.82 -64.18
C ILE A 1019 -25.17 -27.32 -62.79
N THR A 1020 -24.76 -26.06 -62.51
CA THR A 1020 -25.46 -24.89 -61.90
C THR A 1020 -25.69 -24.81 -60.38
N LYS A 1021 -25.05 -23.86 -59.67
CA LYS A 1021 -25.27 -22.39 -59.53
C LYS A 1021 -26.39 -22.00 -58.55
N PHE A 1022 -26.00 -21.56 -57.36
CA PHE A 1022 -26.31 -20.25 -56.78
C PHE A 1022 -25.18 -19.83 -55.83
#